data_AF-A0A8C9YTY8-F1
#
_entry.id   AF-A0A8C9YTY8-F1
#
_cell.length_a   1.000
_cell.length_b   1.000
_cell.length_c   1.000
_cell.angle_alpha   90.00
_cell.angle_beta   90.00
_cell.angle_gamma   90.00
#
_symmetry.space_group_name_H-M   'P 1'
#
loop_
_entity.id
_entity.type
_entity.pdbx_description
1 polymer ?
#
loop_
_entity_poly.entity_id
_entity_poly.type
_entity_poly.pdbx_seq_one_letter_code
_entity_poly.pdbx_strand_id
1 'polypeptide(L)'
;MPVMRGLIAPQNTFLDTIATRFDGTHSNFVLGNAQVQSLYPIVYCSDGFCELTGFARGELMQKSCMCHFLYGSETSDPLTSQMQKALDEQREFKTEIILYKKSGSKFRCLLDIVPIKNEKSEVVMFLVSHKDETGLEIRPISRPAGFNMERRRSRAVLYHVLGANANPIPEYKVADIQKSRFLLLHYGAFKAGWDWLILLATFYVAVTVPYNVCFTAVEIREDGASAARNPPSVSDILVEILFIIDIVLNFRTTFVSTSGQVVYDARCICIHYVTSWLFVDLIAALPFDLLYAFNISVNFGVHLLKTVRLLRLLRLLQKLDRYSQYSAVVLTLLMSTFALLGHWMACVWYLIGRSEIENNSPTSWDIGWLHELAKRLGTPYFLAPGGPSVRSSYVTSLYFALSSLTSVGFGNVSANTDSEKIFSICTMLIGALMHAVVFGNVTAIIQRMYSRRSLYHTRTKDLKDFIRVHRLPKALEQRMMECFQTTWSVNNGIDVSELLKDFPDELRADIAMHLNNELLQLPLFESASRGCLRSLSLIIKTSFCAPGEFLIRQGDALQAIYFVCSGSMEVLKDNTVLAILGRGDLIGSDCLTQEEVIKTNACVKALTYCDLQYISLKGLREVLCLYSDYAQKFITEIQHDLTYNLREGHSTEVREWPIFALSIHQSPATYLNLSRTSFSPAHPPACHVVYKDVLRPDGMCSPSGILIRHPNNLLT
;
A
#
# COMPACT_ATOMS: atom_id res chain seq x y z
N MET A 1 -9.01 1.78 4.26
CA MET A 1 -7.66 1.63 3.67
C MET A 1 -7.17 2.98 3.20
N PRO A 2 -5.87 3.31 3.29
CA PRO A 2 -5.14 4.22 2.42
C PRO A 2 -5.92 4.78 1.25
N VAL A 3 -6.00 6.08 0.95
CA VAL A 3 -6.34 6.42 -0.45
C VAL A 3 -5.21 5.82 -1.25
N MET A 4 -5.50 4.83 -2.09
CA MET A 4 -4.47 4.22 -2.91
C MET A 4 -3.85 5.34 -3.73
N ARG A 5 -2.62 5.72 -3.39
CA ARG A 5 -1.89 6.79 -4.09
C ARG A 5 -1.48 6.37 -5.50
N GLY A 6 -1.75 5.10 -5.84
CA GLY A 6 -1.27 4.42 -7.03
C GLY A 6 0.19 4.00 -6.91
N LEU A 7 0.66 3.20 -7.86
CA LEU A 7 2.07 2.90 -8.04
C LEU A 7 2.76 4.17 -8.55
N ILE A 8 3.54 4.83 -7.68
CA ILE A 8 4.27 6.09 -7.98
C ILE A 8 5.79 5.83 -8.09
N ALA A 9 6.21 4.57 -8.14
CA ALA A 9 7.63 4.25 -8.22
C ALA A 9 8.24 4.90 -9.48
N PRO A 10 9.35 5.65 -9.36
CA PRO A 10 10.10 6.11 -10.51
C PRO A 10 10.53 4.90 -11.33
N GLN A 11 10.12 4.82 -12.59
CA GLN A 11 10.42 3.69 -13.45
C GLN A 11 11.44 4.10 -14.51
N ASN A 12 12.45 3.26 -14.68
CA ASN A 12 13.31 3.28 -15.86
C ASN A 12 12.52 2.68 -17.04
N THR A 13 11.60 3.44 -17.63
CA THR A 13 10.84 3.03 -18.83
C THR A 13 11.67 3.16 -20.11
N PHE A 14 12.99 3.32 -20.00
CA PHE A 14 13.90 3.48 -21.12
C PHE A 14 13.78 2.34 -22.14
N LEU A 15 13.79 1.08 -21.67
CA LEU A 15 13.62 -0.08 -22.54
C LEU A 15 12.22 -0.14 -23.16
N ASP A 16 11.17 0.15 -22.39
CA ASP A 16 9.80 0.19 -22.90
C ASP A 16 9.61 1.29 -23.95
N THR A 17 10.25 2.44 -23.76
CA THR A 17 10.22 3.57 -24.70
C THR A 17 10.96 3.24 -25.99
N ILE A 18 12.08 2.53 -25.90
CA ILE A 18 12.79 2.02 -27.07
C ILE A 18 11.93 0.94 -27.74
N ALA A 19 11.47 -0.07 -27.02
CA ALA A 19 10.63 -1.14 -27.55
C ALA A 19 9.41 -0.59 -28.28
N THR A 20 8.64 0.30 -27.66
CA THR A 20 7.45 0.93 -28.29
C THR A 20 7.78 1.82 -29.49
N ARG A 21 8.93 2.51 -29.49
CA ARG A 21 9.39 3.30 -30.65
C ARG A 21 9.77 2.39 -31.83
N PHE A 22 10.23 1.18 -31.53
CA PHE A 22 10.76 0.24 -32.50
C PHE A 22 9.81 -0.91 -32.87
N ASP A 23 8.71 -1.12 -32.13
CA ASP A 23 7.72 -2.19 -32.33
C ASP A 23 6.90 -2.04 -33.63
N GLY A 24 6.94 -0.88 -34.28
CA GLY A 24 6.26 -0.67 -35.57
C GLY A 24 6.96 -1.33 -36.77
N THR A 25 8.21 -1.76 -36.62
CA THR A 25 9.00 -2.40 -37.68
C THR A 25 10.00 -3.33 -37.02
N HIS A 26 9.96 -4.65 -37.23
CA HIS A 26 10.94 -5.65 -36.73
C HIS A 26 12.38 -5.10 -36.65
N SER A 27 12.73 -4.44 -35.55
CA SER A 27 13.97 -3.69 -35.46
C SER A 27 14.99 -4.56 -34.76
N ASN A 28 16.14 -4.75 -35.38
CA ASN A 28 17.16 -5.64 -34.87
C ASN A 28 18.23 -4.76 -34.21
N PHE A 29 18.22 -4.68 -32.88
CA PHE A 29 19.20 -3.91 -32.13
C PHE A 29 19.75 -4.63 -30.90
N VAL A 30 20.91 -4.18 -30.46
CA VAL A 30 21.58 -4.54 -29.21
C VAL A 30 21.96 -3.30 -28.41
N LEU A 31 21.98 -3.41 -27.09
CA LEU A 31 22.48 -2.37 -26.18
C LEU A 31 23.80 -2.85 -25.56
N GLY A 32 24.87 -2.06 -25.73
CA GLY A 32 26.17 -2.28 -25.10
C GLY A 32 26.42 -1.34 -23.93
N ASN A 33 27.09 -1.81 -22.87
CA ASN A 33 27.51 -0.93 -21.77
C ASN A 33 28.75 -0.12 -22.18
N ALA A 34 28.64 1.22 -22.19
CA ALA A 34 29.74 2.11 -22.58
C ALA A 34 30.80 2.30 -21.50
N GLN A 35 30.48 1.98 -20.23
CA GLN A 35 31.39 2.19 -19.09
C GLN A 35 32.49 1.12 -19.00
N VAL A 36 32.31 -0.03 -19.64
CA VAL A 36 33.29 -1.12 -19.68
C VAL A 36 34.12 -0.99 -20.96
N GLN A 37 35.11 -0.08 -20.92
CA GLN A 37 35.86 0.43 -22.07
C GLN A 37 36.61 -0.62 -22.92
N SER A 38 36.90 -1.80 -22.38
CA SER A 38 37.67 -2.81 -23.11
C SER A 38 36.84 -3.75 -23.98
N LEU A 39 35.57 -3.98 -23.64
CA LEU A 39 34.74 -5.02 -24.25
C LEU A 39 33.42 -4.49 -24.81
N TYR A 40 32.88 -3.40 -24.24
CA TYR A 40 31.54 -2.89 -24.53
C TYR A 40 30.48 -4.01 -24.55
N PRO A 41 30.27 -4.71 -23.42
CA PRO A 41 29.48 -5.94 -23.39
C PRO A 41 28.00 -5.66 -23.67
N ILE A 42 27.36 -6.55 -24.42
CA ILE A 42 25.92 -6.55 -24.69
C ILE A 42 25.17 -6.83 -23.38
N VAL A 43 24.31 -5.88 -22.98
CA VAL A 43 23.42 -5.96 -21.83
C VAL A 43 21.97 -6.24 -22.21
N TYR A 44 21.61 -6.07 -23.49
CA TYR A 44 20.29 -6.39 -24.00
C TYR A 44 20.34 -6.64 -25.51
N CYS A 45 19.52 -7.57 -25.99
CA CYS A 45 19.27 -7.78 -27.41
C CYS A 45 17.77 -7.98 -27.68
N SER A 46 17.27 -7.29 -28.71
CA SER A 46 15.90 -7.42 -29.21
C SER A 46 15.62 -8.82 -29.76
N ASP A 47 14.35 -9.24 -29.75
CA ASP A 47 13.94 -10.53 -30.34
C ASP A 47 14.21 -10.58 -31.85
N GLY A 48 13.97 -9.47 -32.57
CA GLY A 48 14.30 -9.36 -34.00
C GLY A 48 15.79 -9.57 -34.30
N PHE A 49 16.70 -9.14 -33.42
CA PHE A 49 18.12 -9.43 -33.57
C PHE A 49 18.47 -10.90 -33.37
N CYS A 50 17.81 -11.58 -32.43
CA CYS A 50 17.95 -13.03 -32.25
C CYS A 50 17.46 -13.79 -33.50
N GLU A 51 16.31 -13.39 -34.06
CA GLU A 51 15.76 -13.98 -35.29
C GLU A 51 16.65 -13.71 -36.51
N LEU A 52 17.15 -12.48 -36.67
CA LEU A 52 18.02 -12.11 -37.78
C LEU A 52 19.33 -12.92 -37.79
N THR A 53 19.95 -13.07 -36.62
CA THR A 53 21.28 -13.67 -36.50
C THR A 53 21.23 -15.19 -36.27
N GLY A 54 20.10 -15.71 -35.76
CA GLY A 54 19.92 -17.12 -35.39
C GLY A 54 20.59 -17.52 -34.07
N PHE A 55 21.15 -16.57 -33.32
CA PHE A 55 21.72 -16.81 -31.99
C PHE A 55 20.67 -16.65 -30.90
N ALA A 56 20.77 -17.49 -29.85
CA ALA A 56 19.92 -17.34 -28.68
C ALA A 56 20.42 -16.16 -27.82
N ARG A 57 19.51 -15.45 -27.14
CA ARG A 57 19.84 -14.32 -26.25
C ARG A 57 20.96 -14.64 -25.26
N GLY A 58 20.94 -15.81 -24.62
CA GLY A 58 21.98 -16.24 -23.69
C GLY A 58 23.38 -16.39 -24.31
N GLU A 59 23.48 -16.66 -25.61
CA GLU A 59 24.75 -16.74 -26.34
C GLU A 59 25.30 -15.36 -26.75
N LEU A 60 24.47 -14.32 -26.71
CA LEU A 60 24.77 -12.96 -27.12
C LEU A 60 25.14 -12.05 -25.94
N MET A 61 24.51 -12.26 -24.79
CA MET A 61 24.78 -11.51 -23.56
C MET A 61 26.28 -11.58 -23.19
N GLN A 62 26.83 -10.48 -22.68
CA GLN A 62 28.26 -10.32 -22.31
C GLN A 62 29.28 -10.38 -23.46
N LYS A 63 28.89 -10.69 -24.70
CA LYS A 63 29.76 -10.50 -25.87
C LYS A 63 29.87 -9.03 -26.24
N SER A 64 30.90 -8.64 -26.99
CA SER A 64 31.05 -7.26 -27.44
C SER A 64 29.88 -6.80 -28.33
N CYS A 65 29.40 -5.58 -28.13
CA CYS A 65 28.38 -4.94 -28.98
C CYS A 65 28.87 -4.63 -30.39
N MET A 66 30.17 -4.81 -30.68
CA MET A 66 30.70 -4.84 -32.05
C MET A 66 30.32 -6.09 -32.84
N CYS A 67 29.75 -7.09 -32.15
CA CYS A 67 29.26 -8.33 -32.73
C CYS A 67 30.33 -9.11 -33.53
N HIS A 68 31.56 -9.25 -32.98
CA HIS A 68 32.66 -10.00 -33.59
C HIS A 68 32.28 -11.44 -34.00
N PHE A 69 31.35 -12.06 -33.29
CA PHE A 69 30.84 -13.40 -33.59
C PHE A 69 30.02 -13.48 -34.90
N LEU A 70 29.66 -12.33 -35.49
CA LEU A 70 29.03 -12.25 -36.82
C LEU A 70 30.04 -11.98 -37.94
N TYR A 71 31.34 -11.86 -37.62
CA TYR A 71 32.36 -11.59 -38.64
C TYR A 71 32.71 -12.88 -39.38
N GLY A 72 33.08 -12.75 -40.65
CA GLY A 72 33.57 -13.86 -41.48
C GLY A 72 34.54 -13.36 -42.54
N SER A 73 34.79 -14.18 -43.56
CA SER A 73 35.86 -13.94 -44.52
C SER A 73 35.67 -12.69 -45.40
N GLU A 74 34.43 -12.28 -45.67
CA GLU A 74 34.11 -11.08 -46.47
C GLU A 74 33.87 -9.82 -45.61
N THR A 75 34.09 -9.90 -44.29
CA THR A 75 33.93 -8.75 -43.40
C THR A 75 35.15 -7.83 -43.54
N SER A 76 34.92 -6.54 -43.80
CA SER A 76 35.97 -5.57 -44.11
C SER A 76 36.71 -5.07 -42.85
N ASP A 77 37.96 -5.48 -42.66
CA ASP A 77 38.86 -5.04 -41.58
C ASP A 77 39.01 -3.51 -41.38
N PRO A 78 39.07 -2.65 -42.43
CA PRO A 78 39.13 -1.22 -42.20
C PRO A 78 37.83 -0.65 -41.62
N LEU A 79 36.68 -1.30 -41.85
CA LEU A 79 35.40 -0.87 -41.29
C LEU A 79 35.27 -1.28 -39.82
N THR A 80 35.72 -2.48 -39.46
CA THR A 80 35.73 -2.93 -38.06
C THR A 80 36.66 -2.07 -37.20
N SER A 81 37.80 -1.65 -37.74
CA SER A 81 38.72 -0.70 -37.09
C SER A 81 38.09 0.69 -36.89
N GLN A 82 37.31 1.18 -37.86
CA GLN A 82 36.57 2.45 -37.73
C GLN A 82 35.43 2.35 -36.72
N MET A 83 34.74 1.21 -36.64
CA MET A 83 33.72 0.95 -35.63
C MET A 83 34.30 0.97 -34.22
N GLN A 84 35.45 0.32 -34.01
CA GLN A 84 36.17 0.35 -32.73
C GLN A 84 36.48 1.80 -32.33
N LYS A 85 37.10 2.56 -33.24
CA LYS A 85 37.43 3.97 -33.01
C LYS A 85 36.19 4.81 -32.68
N ALA A 86 35.05 4.53 -33.29
CA ALA A 86 33.81 5.23 -33.01
C ALA A 86 33.25 4.96 -31.61
N LEU A 87 33.36 3.72 -31.12
CA LEU A 87 32.99 3.36 -29.75
C LEU A 87 33.93 4.04 -28.75
N ASP A 88 35.24 4.02 -29.02
CA ASP A 88 36.25 4.64 -28.15
C ASP A 88 36.10 6.18 -28.09
N GLU A 89 35.80 6.81 -29.23
CA GLU A 89 35.52 8.26 -29.32
C GLU A 89 34.08 8.63 -28.90
N GLN A 90 33.25 7.64 -28.53
CA GLN A 90 31.84 7.83 -28.12
C GLN A 90 31.00 8.64 -29.11
N ARG A 91 31.19 8.38 -30.41
CA ARG A 91 30.57 9.13 -31.52
C ARG A 91 29.57 8.27 -32.28
N GLU A 92 28.62 8.94 -32.92
CA GLU A 92 27.72 8.29 -33.87
C GLU A 92 28.52 7.75 -35.07
N PHE A 93 28.20 6.52 -35.49
CA PHE A 93 28.87 5.86 -36.60
C PHE A 93 27.93 4.96 -37.37
N LYS A 94 27.95 5.08 -38.69
CA LYS A 94 27.07 4.36 -39.60
C LYS A 94 27.85 3.80 -40.77
N THR A 95 27.67 2.51 -41.05
CA THR A 95 28.36 1.83 -42.13
C THR A 95 27.53 0.68 -42.70
N GLU A 96 27.81 0.29 -43.93
CA GLU A 96 27.34 -0.96 -44.51
C GLU A 96 28.46 -2.01 -44.38
N ILE A 97 28.15 -3.18 -43.81
CA ILE A 97 29.11 -4.24 -43.54
C ILE A 97 28.49 -5.61 -43.83
N ILE A 98 29.30 -6.56 -44.33
CA ILE A 98 28.87 -7.95 -44.56
C ILE A 98 29.09 -8.74 -43.27
N LEU A 99 28.01 -9.33 -42.77
CA LEU A 99 27.97 -10.14 -41.56
C LEU A 99 27.43 -11.54 -41.86
N TYR A 100 27.66 -12.47 -40.94
CA TYR A 100 27.30 -13.87 -41.06
C TYR A 100 26.33 -14.28 -39.96
N LYS A 101 25.28 -15.01 -40.32
CA LYS A 101 24.32 -15.62 -39.38
C LYS A 101 24.92 -16.88 -38.76
N LYS A 102 24.31 -17.40 -37.69
CA LYS A 102 24.70 -18.67 -37.05
C LYS A 102 24.71 -19.86 -38.02
N SER A 103 23.84 -19.82 -39.04
CA SER A 103 23.78 -20.82 -40.12
C SER A 103 24.94 -20.75 -41.12
N GLY A 104 25.81 -19.74 -41.03
CA GLY A 104 26.88 -19.46 -41.98
C GLY A 104 26.45 -18.66 -43.22
N SER A 105 25.16 -18.31 -43.33
CA SER A 105 24.67 -17.45 -44.42
C SER A 105 25.12 -16.00 -44.25
N LYS A 106 25.61 -15.39 -45.34
CA LYS A 106 26.02 -13.98 -45.35
C LYS A 106 24.84 -13.05 -45.62
N PHE A 107 24.83 -11.89 -44.97
CA PHE A 107 23.87 -10.84 -45.23
C PHE A 107 24.54 -9.45 -45.18
N ARG A 108 24.03 -8.52 -45.99
CA ARG A 108 24.49 -7.13 -46.00
C ARG A 108 23.73 -6.36 -44.94
N CYS A 109 24.46 -5.90 -43.93
CA CYS A 109 23.92 -5.19 -42.79
C CYS A 109 24.24 -3.70 -42.88
N LEU A 110 23.22 -2.84 -42.83
CA LEU A 110 23.41 -1.44 -42.48
C LEU A 110 23.45 -1.34 -40.96
N LEU A 111 24.61 -1.01 -40.42
CA LEU A 111 24.89 -0.92 -38.99
C LEU A 111 24.94 0.55 -38.56
N ASP A 112 24.24 0.87 -37.47
CA ASP A 112 24.12 2.22 -36.92
C ASP A 112 24.41 2.21 -35.41
N ILE A 113 25.48 2.91 -34.98
CA ILE A 113 25.92 3.02 -33.59
C ILE A 113 25.55 4.40 -33.07
N VAL A 114 24.78 4.44 -31.98
CA VAL A 114 24.31 5.66 -31.34
C VAL A 114 24.66 5.64 -29.84
N PRO A 115 25.47 6.59 -29.33
CA PRO A 115 25.74 6.71 -27.90
C PRO A 115 24.52 7.26 -27.14
N ILE A 116 24.15 6.62 -26.04
CA ILE A 116 23.06 7.00 -25.14
C ILE A 116 23.63 7.65 -23.89
N LYS A 117 23.17 8.87 -23.61
CA LYS A 117 23.62 9.66 -22.46
C LYS A 117 22.68 9.52 -21.26
N ASN A 118 23.23 9.70 -20.06
CA ASN A 118 22.48 9.87 -18.81
C ASN A 118 22.11 11.35 -18.58
N GLU A 119 21.43 11.64 -17.46
CA GLU A 119 21.06 13.01 -17.06
C GLU A 119 22.26 13.97 -16.89
N LYS A 120 23.44 13.41 -16.59
CA LYS A 120 24.70 14.16 -16.46
C LYS A 120 25.41 14.36 -17.79
N SER A 121 24.77 14.03 -18.92
CA SER A 121 25.34 14.07 -20.28
C SER A 121 26.52 13.11 -20.51
N GLU A 122 26.71 12.11 -19.66
CA GLU A 122 27.73 11.07 -19.80
C GLU A 122 27.19 9.90 -20.61
N VAL A 123 27.98 9.33 -21.52
CA VAL A 123 27.58 8.17 -22.31
C VAL A 123 27.62 6.92 -21.43
N VAL A 124 26.45 6.28 -21.24
CA VAL A 124 26.30 5.09 -20.39
C VAL A 124 26.07 3.81 -21.20
N MET A 125 25.47 3.93 -22.39
CA MET A 125 25.19 2.79 -23.26
C MET A 125 25.39 3.15 -24.73
N PHE A 126 25.58 2.12 -25.55
CA PHE A 126 25.54 2.22 -27.01
C PHE A 126 24.33 1.46 -27.55
N LEU A 127 23.54 2.10 -28.39
CA LEU A 127 22.50 1.45 -29.18
C LEU A 127 23.10 1.09 -30.54
N VAL A 128 23.15 -0.20 -30.87
CA VAL A 128 23.63 -0.68 -32.17
C VAL A 128 22.49 -1.32 -32.92
N SER A 129 22.02 -0.66 -33.98
CA SER A 129 20.96 -1.14 -34.87
C SER A 129 21.53 -1.86 -36.08
N HIS A 130 20.86 -2.93 -36.51
CA HIS A 130 21.23 -3.82 -37.60
C HIS A 130 20.04 -3.94 -38.56
N LYS A 131 20.23 -3.55 -39.82
CA LYS A 131 19.20 -3.67 -40.86
C LYS A 131 19.71 -4.52 -42.02
N ASP A 132 18.97 -5.59 -42.35
CA ASP A 132 19.29 -6.46 -43.48
C ASP A 132 18.82 -5.81 -44.80
N GLU A 133 19.73 -5.64 -45.75
CA GLU A 133 19.47 -5.06 -47.07
C GLU A 133 19.66 -6.07 -48.23
N THR A 134 19.72 -7.37 -47.96
CA THR A 134 19.97 -8.41 -48.98
C THR A 134 18.94 -8.49 -50.11
N GLY A 135 17.74 -7.89 -49.98
CA GLY A 135 16.65 -7.94 -50.97
C GLY A 135 16.51 -6.74 -51.92
N LEU A 136 17.37 -5.72 -51.85
CA LEU A 136 17.29 -4.53 -52.71
C LEU A 136 18.20 -4.68 -53.95
N GLU A 137 17.68 -5.29 -55.02
CA GLU A 137 18.35 -5.29 -56.33
C GLU A 137 18.50 -3.85 -56.87
N ILE A 138 19.74 -3.38 -56.96
CA ILE A 138 20.09 -2.16 -57.69
C ILE A 138 20.23 -2.54 -59.17
N ARG A 139 19.24 -2.20 -60.01
CA ARG A 139 19.41 -2.18 -61.47
C ARG A 139 20.60 -1.26 -61.81
N PRO A 140 21.64 -1.72 -62.54
CA PRO A 140 22.77 -0.88 -62.87
C PRO A 140 22.38 0.11 -63.97
N ILE A 141 22.05 1.34 -63.59
CA ILE A 141 21.97 2.45 -64.55
C ILE A 141 23.37 3.05 -64.66
N SER A 142 23.83 3.15 -65.91
CA SER A 142 25.10 3.72 -66.34
C SER A 142 25.40 5.07 -65.69
N ARG A 143 26.63 5.21 -65.19
CA ARG A 143 27.15 6.43 -64.55
C ARG A 143 27.32 7.57 -65.57
N PRO A 144 26.83 8.79 -65.27
CA PRO A 144 27.48 10.03 -65.70
C PRO A 144 28.31 10.59 -64.53
N ALA A 145 29.47 11.15 -64.86
CA ALA A 145 30.40 11.72 -63.90
C ALA A 145 29.87 13.05 -63.32
N GLY A 146 30.02 13.20 -61.99
CA GLY A 146 29.95 14.49 -61.31
C GLY A 146 28.59 14.86 -60.70
N PHE A 147 28.18 14.18 -59.63
CA PHE A 147 27.20 14.74 -58.67
C PHE A 147 27.40 14.10 -57.28
N ASN A 148 27.78 14.90 -56.29
CA ASN A 148 28.00 14.47 -54.89
C ASN A 148 26.69 14.00 -54.24
N MET A 149 26.42 12.69 -54.30
CA MET A 149 25.19 12.06 -53.78
C MET A 149 25.37 11.31 -52.45
N GLU A 150 26.53 11.41 -51.79
CA GLU A 150 26.77 10.76 -50.48
C GLU A 150 26.11 11.50 -49.30
N ARG A 151 25.78 12.79 -49.48
CA ARG A 151 25.25 13.65 -48.40
C ARG A 151 23.72 13.65 -48.24
N ARG A 152 22.97 13.08 -49.20
CA ARG A 152 21.49 13.05 -49.19
C ARG A 152 20.88 11.70 -48.80
N ARG A 153 21.57 10.57 -49.03
CA ARG A 153 21.09 9.23 -48.57
C ARG A 153 21.22 9.04 -47.06
N SER A 154 22.19 9.70 -46.44
CA SER A 154 22.49 9.66 -45.00
C SER A 154 21.38 10.24 -44.12
N ARG A 155 20.56 11.15 -44.64
CA ARG A 155 19.40 11.72 -43.92
C ARG A 155 18.13 10.87 -44.04
N ALA A 156 17.84 10.29 -45.20
CA ALA A 156 16.56 9.62 -45.47
C ALA A 156 16.35 8.33 -44.64
N VAL A 157 17.42 7.61 -44.29
CA VAL A 157 17.31 6.40 -43.47
C VAL A 157 17.17 6.74 -41.98
N LEU A 158 17.75 7.86 -41.53
CA LEU A 158 17.53 8.38 -40.18
C LEU A 158 16.06 8.75 -39.96
N TYR A 159 15.39 9.32 -40.99
CA TYR A 159 13.95 9.62 -40.97
C TYR A 159 13.06 8.37 -40.96
N HIS A 160 13.52 7.24 -41.51
CA HIS A 160 12.73 6.01 -41.57
C HIS A 160 12.96 5.09 -40.35
N VAL A 161 14.11 5.18 -39.69
CA VAL A 161 14.44 4.42 -38.47
C VAL A 161 13.98 5.13 -37.20
N LEU A 162 13.86 6.47 -37.19
CA LEU A 162 13.37 7.25 -36.03
C LEU A 162 11.92 7.75 -36.14
N GLY A 163 11.26 7.52 -37.28
CA GLY A 163 9.91 8.03 -37.55
C GLY A 163 9.88 9.55 -37.81
N ALA A 164 8.88 10.01 -38.56
CA ALA A 164 8.77 11.37 -39.08
C ALA A 164 8.57 12.50 -38.03
N ASN A 165 8.58 12.20 -36.73
CA ASN A 165 8.48 13.18 -35.63
C ASN A 165 9.65 12.97 -34.65
N ALA A 166 10.84 13.49 -34.99
CA ALA A 166 12.05 13.30 -34.21
C ALA A 166 12.05 14.15 -32.92
N ASN A 167 11.47 13.60 -31.85
CA ASN A 167 11.88 13.94 -30.48
C ASN A 167 13.25 13.30 -30.19
N PRO A 168 14.12 13.92 -29.36
CA PRO A 168 15.47 13.43 -29.08
C PRO A 168 15.49 11.97 -28.61
N ILE A 169 16.60 11.27 -28.84
CA ILE A 169 16.86 9.91 -28.35
C ILE A 169 16.60 9.90 -26.82
N PRO A 170 15.84 8.91 -26.29
CA PRO A 170 15.58 8.87 -24.86
C PRO A 170 16.90 8.74 -24.11
N GLU A 171 17.11 9.59 -23.10
CA GLU A 171 18.24 9.48 -22.18
C GLU A 171 18.03 8.27 -21.26
N TYR A 172 19.10 7.60 -20.87
CA TYR A 172 19.03 6.59 -19.82
C TYR A 172 18.90 7.30 -18.48
N LYS A 173 17.65 7.55 -18.10
CA LYS A 173 17.29 8.18 -16.84
C LYS A 173 16.11 7.49 -16.19
N VAL A 174 16.12 7.51 -14.87
CA VAL A 174 14.91 7.28 -14.10
C VAL A 174 13.99 8.42 -14.47
N ALA A 175 12.95 8.13 -15.25
CA ALA A 175 12.06 9.17 -15.72
C ALA A 175 11.38 9.79 -14.50
N ASP A 176 11.88 10.95 -14.06
CA ASP A 176 11.15 11.80 -13.16
C ASP A 176 9.81 12.07 -13.83
N ILE A 177 8.74 11.67 -13.14
CA ILE A 177 7.37 11.81 -13.61
C ILE A 177 7.21 13.25 -14.07
N GLN A 178 7.11 13.47 -15.38
CA GLN A 178 7.16 14.80 -15.97
C GLN A 178 5.90 15.54 -15.55
N LYS A 179 5.98 16.27 -14.43
CA LYS A 179 4.88 17.03 -13.87
C LYS A 179 4.55 18.15 -14.87
N SER A 180 3.53 17.94 -15.69
CA SER A 180 2.97 19.05 -16.46
C SER A 180 2.58 20.15 -15.48
N ARG A 181 3.01 21.39 -15.75
CA ARG A 181 2.90 22.55 -14.83
C ARG A 181 1.45 22.88 -14.41
N PHE A 182 0.46 22.32 -15.09
CA PHE A 182 -0.97 22.56 -14.85
C PHE A 182 -1.77 21.29 -14.51
N LEU A 183 -1.13 20.25 -13.96
CA LEU A 183 -1.82 19.07 -13.43
C LEU A 183 -1.84 19.08 -11.90
N LEU A 184 -3.03 18.85 -11.35
CA LEU A 184 -3.24 18.72 -9.91
C LEU A 184 -3.22 17.26 -9.51
N LEU A 185 -2.38 16.92 -8.53
CA LEU A 185 -2.32 15.56 -8.02
C LEU A 185 -3.49 15.30 -7.06
N HIS A 186 -4.17 14.16 -7.23
CA HIS A 186 -5.31 13.76 -6.41
C HIS A 186 -4.97 13.57 -4.92
N TYR A 187 -3.70 13.32 -4.60
CA TYR A 187 -3.19 13.20 -3.23
C TYR A 187 -2.47 14.47 -2.74
N GLY A 188 -2.45 15.55 -3.52
CA GLY A 188 -1.82 16.81 -3.12
C GLY A 188 -2.52 17.48 -1.94
N ALA A 189 -1.77 18.17 -1.09
CA ALA A 189 -2.31 18.89 0.08
C ALA A 189 -3.34 19.96 -0.33
N PHE A 190 -3.07 20.71 -1.41
CA PHE A 190 -4.02 21.68 -1.97
C PHE A 190 -5.34 21.01 -2.37
N LYS A 191 -5.29 19.88 -3.08
CA LYS A 191 -6.51 19.15 -3.49
C LYS A 191 -7.28 18.63 -2.28
N ALA A 192 -6.58 18.15 -1.25
CA ALA A 192 -7.22 17.72 0.00
C ALA A 192 -7.95 18.89 0.70
N GLY A 193 -7.31 20.06 0.81
CA GLY A 193 -7.94 21.27 1.35
C GLY A 193 -9.13 21.74 0.52
N TRP A 194 -9.01 21.73 -0.81
CA TRP A 194 -10.08 22.04 -1.74
C TRP A 194 -11.27 21.08 -1.58
N ASP A 195 -11.01 19.79 -1.41
CA ASP A 195 -12.06 18.79 -1.20
C ASP A 195 -12.87 19.01 0.07
N TRP A 196 -12.24 19.50 1.14
CA TRP A 196 -12.91 19.93 2.37
C TRP A 196 -13.75 21.19 2.17
N LEU A 197 -13.25 22.17 1.40
CA LEU A 197 -13.99 23.37 1.06
C LEU A 197 -15.26 23.04 0.26
N ILE A 198 -15.13 22.16 -0.75
CA ILE A 198 -16.27 21.69 -1.54
C ILE A 198 -17.25 20.88 -0.67
N LEU A 199 -16.76 20.04 0.23
CA LEU A 199 -17.61 19.33 1.19
C LEU A 199 -18.45 20.31 2.03
N LEU A 200 -17.82 21.35 2.58
CA LEU A 200 -18.51 22.40 3.34
C LEU A 200 -19.57 23.13 2.49
N ALA A 201 -19.23 23.48 1.25
CA ALA A 201 -20.15 24.09 0.30
C ALA A 201 -21.34 23.16 -0.04
N THR A 202 -21.11 21.84 -0.19
CA THR A 202 -22.19 20.87 -0.41
C THR A 202 -23.11 20.75 0.80
N PHE A 203 -22.57 20.80 2.01
CA PHE A 203 -23.36 20.78 3.24
C PHE A 203 -24.23 22.04 3.36
N TYR A 204 -23.67 23.22 3.06
CA TYR A 204 -24.43 24.47 3.00
C TYR A 204 -25.63 24.35 2.04
N VAL A 205 -25.42 23.88 0.81
CA VAL A 205 -26.49 23.70 -0.18
C VAL A 205 -27.56 22.72 0.30
N ALA A 206 -27.15 21.63 0.96
CA ALA A 206 -28.08 20.62 1.48
C ALA A 206 -29.01 21.14 2.58
N VAL A 207 -28.61 22.21 3.29
CA VAL A 207 -29.43 22.90 4.29
C VAL A 207 -30.23 24.04 3.66
N THR A 208 -29.59 24.92 2.88
CA THR A 208 -30.24 26.15 2.42
C THR A 208 -31.24 25.92 1.29
N VAL A 209 -31.01 24.96 0.39
CA VAL A 209 -31.92 24.73 -0.75
C VAL A 209 -33.30 24.24 -0.29
N PRO A 210 -33.44 23.17 0.53
CA PRO A 210 -34.75 22.76 1.02
C PRO A 210 -35.43 23.85 1.84
N TYR A 211 -34.69 24.55 2.70
CA TYR A 211 -35.21 25.66 3.48
C TYR A 211 -35.80 26.78 2.59
N ASN A 212 -35.04 27.25 1.59
CA ASN A 212 -35.46 28.32 0.70
C ASN A 212 -36.69 27.93 -0.15
N VAL A 213 -36.76 26.66 -0.56
CA VAL A 213 -37.91 26.13 -1.31
C VAL A 213 -39.17 26.05 -0.44
N CYS A 214 -39.04 25.66 0.84
CA CYS A 214 -40.20 25.41 1.70
C CYS A 214 -40.68 26.65 2.45
N PHE A 215 -39.79 27.54 2.88
CA PHE A 215 -40.11 28.66 3.76
C PHE A 215 -40.04 30.02 3.05
N THR A 216 -38.99 30.29 2.26
CA THR A 216 -38.78 31.61 1.64
C THR A 216 -39.59 31.84 0.37
N ALA A 217 -39.79 30.80 -0.46
CA ALA A 217 -40.67 30.89 -1.64
C ALA A 217 -42.12 31.22 -1.27
N VAL A 218 -42.52 30.93 -0.03
CA VAL A 218 -43.88 31.09 0.49
C VAL A 218 -44.10 32.47 1.10
N GLU A 219 -43.13 33.03 1.84
CA GLU A 219 -43.19 34.44 2.33
C GLU A 219 -43.40 35.43 1.17
N ILE A 220 -42.74 35.20 0.03
CA ILE A 220 -42.84 36.05 -1.18
C ILE A 220 -44.26 36.06 -1.79
N ARG A 221 -45.06 35.02 -1.53
CA ARG A 221 -46.44 34.88 -2.05
C ARG A 221 -47.48 35.57 -1.15
N GLU A 222 -47.23 35.67 0.16
CA GLU A 222 -48.17 36.30 1.12
C GLU A 222 -48.06 37.83 1.14
N ASP A 223 -46.88 38.41 0.90
CA ASP A 223 -46.67 39.87 1.04
C ASP A 223 -47.09 40.72 -0.18
N GLY A 224 -47.49 40.14 -1.31
CA GLY A 224 -48.02 40.87 -2.48
C GLY A 224 -47.11 41.94 -3.13
N ALA A 225 -45.95 42.23 -2.54
CA ALA A 225 -45.04 43.29 -2.92
C ALA A 225 -43.82 42.70 -3.63
N SER A 226 -43.83 42.79 -4.97
CA SER A 226 -42.66 42.63 -5.84
C SER A 226 -41.82 41.37 -5.60
N ALA A 227 -42.31 40.23 -6.11
CA ALA A 227 -41.57 38.97 -6.28
C ALA A 227 -40.25 39.06 -7.11
N ALA A 228 -39.79 40.27 -7.48
CA ALA A 228 -38.72 40.49 -8.46
C ALA A 228 -37.44 41.15 -7.89
N ARG A 229 -37.33 41.41 -6.59
CA ARG A 229 -36.25 42.30 -6.06
C ARG A 229 -35.42 41.82 -4.89
N ASN A 230 -35.51 40.56 -4.46
CA ASN A 230 -34.51 40.04 -3.53
C ASN A 230 -33.40 39.37 -4.36
N PRO A 231 -32.22 40.01 -4.52
CA PRO A 231 -31.10 39.37 -5.19
C PRO A 231 -30.75 38.07 -4.46
N PRO A 232 -30.25 37.05 -5.19
CA PRO A 232 -29.71 35.86 -4.54
C PRO A 232 -28.68 36.27 -3.48
N SER A 233 -28.68 35.57 -2.35
CA SER A 233 -27.72 35.85 -1.27
C SER A 233 -26.31 35.79 -1.85
N VAL A 234 -25.44 36.71 -1.42
CA VAL A 234 -24.03 36.73 -1.84
C VAL A 234 -23.36 35.37 -1.57
N SER A 235 -23.76 34.69 -0.49
CA SER A 235 -23.29 33.33 -0.17
C SER A 235 -23.67 32.29 -1.22
N ASP A 236 -24.86 32.37 -1.82
CA ASP A 236 -25.31 31.43 -2.84
C ASP A 236 -24.52 31.60 -4.14
N ILE A 237 -24.27 32.85 -4.54
CA ILE A 237 -23.44 33.17 -5.72
C ILE A 237 -22.00 32.68 -5.52
N LEU A 238 -21.40 32.92 -4.35
CA LEU A 238 -20.04 32.46 -4.03
C LEU A 238 -19.94 30.94 -4.11
N VAL A 239 -20.93 30.22 -3.57
CA VAL A 239 -20.98 28.76 -3.61
C VAL A 239 -21.12 28.24 -5.03
N GLU A 240 -21.91 28.88 -5.89
CA GLU A 240 -22.01 28.54 -7.32
C GLU A 240 -20.67 28.72 -8.05
N ILE A 241 -19.99 29.85 -7.84
CA ILE A 241 -18.66 30.11 -8.40
C ILE A 241 -17.67 29.02 -7.97
N LEU A 242 -17.67 28.63 -6.70
CA LEU A 242 -16.81 27.56 -6.18
C LEU A 242 -17.04 26.22 -6.92
N PHE A 243 -18.29 25.85 -7.20
CA PHE A 243 -18.60 24.63 -7.95
C PHE A 243 -18.20 24.70 -9.43
N ILE A 244 -18.30 25.88 -10.05
CA ILE A 244 -17.82 26.07 -11.43
C ILE A 244 -16.29 25.90 -11.46
N ILE A 245 -15.57 26.49 -10.50
CA ILE A 245 -14.12 26.31 -10.36
C ILE A 245 -13.80 24.83 -10.14
N ASP A 246 -14.56 24.12 -9.29
CA ASP A 246 -14.36 22.69 -9.03
C ASP A 246 -14.40 21.84 -10.32
N ILE A 247 -15.36 22.10 -11.20
CA ILE A 247 -15.46 21.42 -12.51
C ILE A 247 -14.18 21.66 -13.33
N VAL A 248 -13.70 22.90 -13.39
CA VAL A 248 -12.46 23.27 -14.12
C VAL A 248 -11.25 22.56 -13.52
N LEU A 249 -11.15 22.47 -12.19
CA LEU A 249 -10.06 21.77 -11.52
C LEU A 249 -10.13 20.26 -11.76
N ASN A 250 -11.32 19.66 -11.79
CA ASN A 250 -11.48 18.21 -12.03
C ASN A 250 -10.99 17.78 -13.42
N PHE A 251 -11.09 18.63 -14.45
CA PHE A 251 -10.47 18.37 -15.75
C PHE A 251 -8.93 18.31 -15.72
N ARG A 252 -8.31 18.82 -14.66
CA ARG A 252 -6.85 18.86 -14.48
C ARG A 252 -6.36 17.99 -13.33
N THR A 253 -7.25 17.28 -12.63
CA THR A 253 -6.86 16.37 -11.55
C THR A 253 -6.54 14.98 -12.08
N THR A 254 -5.39 14.44 -11.68
CA THR A 254 -5.00 13.05 -11.99
C THR A 254 -5.98 12.05 -11.39
N PHE A 255 -6.12 10.86 -11.98
CA PHE A 255 -6.87 9.75 -11.39
C PHE A 255 -6.03 8.47 -11.38
N VAL A 256 -6.48 7.47 -10.62
CA VAL A 256 -5.85 6.14 -10.55
C VAL A 256 -6.61 5.20 -11.47
N SER A 257 -5.90 4.57 -12.41
CA SER A 257 -6.46 3.56 -13.32
C SER A 257 -6.83 2.27 -12.58
N THR A 258 -7.63 1.40 -13.20
CA THR A 258 -7.94 0.06 -12.68
C THR A 258 -6.69 -0.80 -12.46
N SER A 259 -5.60 -0.52 -13.20
CA SER A 259 -4.28 -1.14 -13.02
C SER A 259 -3.49 -0.61 -11.82
N GLY A 260 -4.03 0.38 -11.08
CA GLY A 260 -3.38 1.02 -9.94
C GLY A 260 -2.32 2.06 -10.31
N GLN A 261 -2.12 2.36 -11.60
CA GLN A 261 -1.20 3.41 -12.05
C GLN A 261 -1.87 4.79 -12.06
N VAL A 262 -1.09 5.83 -11.76
CA VAL A 262 -1.56 7.22 -11.83
C VAL A 262 -1.48 7.72 -13.27
N VAL A 263 -2.60 8.17 -13.82
CA VAL A 263 -2.66 8.69 -15.19
C VAL A 263 -2.42 10.20 -15.17
N TYR A 264 -1.41 10.65 -15.93
CA TYR A 264 -1.03 12.05 -16.07
C TYR A 264 -1.46 12.69 -17.40
N ASP A 265 -1.88 11.91 -18.40
CA ASP A 265 -2.30 12.46 -19.69
C ASP A 265 -3.61 13.25 -19.57
N ALA A 266 -3.58 14.53 -19.93
CA ALA A 266 -4.72 15.43 -19.87
C ALA A 266 -5.89 14.98 -20.77
N ARG A 267 -5.60 14.32 -21.92
CA ARG A 267 -6.67 13.80 -22.79
C ARG A 267 -7.41 12.64 -22.14
N CYS A 268 -6.67 11.70 -21.58
CA CYS A 268 -7.22 10.57 -20.84
C CYS A 268 -8.02 11.04 -19.61
N ILE A 269 -7.51 12.02 -18.85
CA ILE A 269 -8.24 12.63 -17.73
C ILE A 269 -9.57 13.25 -18.20
N CYS A 270 -9.55 14.01 -19.28
CA CYS A 270 -10.75 14.65 -19.84
C CYS A 270 -11.79 13.62 -20.27
N ILE A 271 -11.41 12.61 -21.06
CA ILE A 271 -12.33 11.54 -21.52
C ILE A 271 -12.93 10.79 -20.33
N HIS A 272 -12.11 10.47 -19.33
CA HIS A 272 -12.56 9.79 -18.13
C HIS A 272 -13.59 10.63 -17.35
N TYR A 273 -13.33 11.93 -17.16
CA TYR A 273 -14.24 12.82 -16.44
C TYR A 273 -15.56 13.08 -17.21
N VAL A 274 -15.49 13.30 -18.51
CA VAL A 274 -16.67 13.50 -19.39
C VAL A 274 -17.59 12.28 -19.35
N THR A 275 -17.01 11.08 -19.40
CA THR A 275 -17.79 9.82 -19.43
C THR A 275 -18.40 9.46 -18.07
N SER A 276 -17.80 9.91 -16.97
CA SER A 276 -18.19 9.48 -15.62
C SER A 276 -19.10 10.48 -14.90
N TRP A 277 -18.62 11.70 -14.65
CA TRP A 277 -19.21 12.60 -13.64
C TRP A 277 -19.58 13.98 -14.16
N LEU A 278 -19.03 14.41 -15.31
CA LEU A 278 -19.28 15.75 -15.85
C LEU A 278 -20.77 16.07 -15.99
N PHE A 279 -21.58 15.13 -16.45
CA PHE A 279 -23.02 15.35 -16.65
C PHE A 279 -23.74 15.68 -15.35
N VAL A 280 -23.46 14.93 -14.28
CA VAL A 280 -24.03 15.18 -12.94
C VAL A 280 -23.55 16.53 -12.40
N ASP A 281 -22.26 16.79 -12.54
CA ASP A 281 -21.62 18.01 -12.05
C ASP A 281 -22.15 19.27 -12.76
N LEU A 282 -22.36 19.20 -14.07
CA LEU A 282 -22.86 20.30 -14.90
C LEU A 282 -24.32 20.62 -14.56
N ILE A 283 -25.18 19.60 -14.49
CA ILE A 283 -26.60 19.77 -14.13
C ILE A 283 -26.71 20.38 -12.71
N ALA A 284 -25.88 19.91 -11.79
CA ALA A 284 -25.85 20.41 -10.42
C ALA A 284 -25.29 21.84 -10.30
N ALA A 285 -24.54 22.33 -11.28
CA ALA A 285 -23.92 23.67 -11.28
C ALA A 285 -24.75 24.75 -12.00
N LEU A 286 -25.92 24.41 -12.57
CA LEU A 286 -26.75 25.37 -13.30
C LEU A 286 -27.25 26.52 -12.40
N PRO A 287 -26.96 27.79 -12.75
CA PRO A 287 -27.37 28.96 -11.97
C PRO A 287 -28.81 29.36 -12.33
N PHE A 288 -29.80 28.56 -11.89
CA PHE A 288 -31.22 28.83 -12.15
C PHE A 288 -31.70 30.18 -11.57
N ASP A 289 -30.99 30.72 -10.57
CA ASP A 289 -31.28 32.03 -9.99
C ASP A 289 -31.06 33.18 -10.99
N LEU A 290 -30.21 32.99 -12.02
CA LEU A 290 -30.01 33.98 -13.08
C LEU A 290 -31.25 34.11 -13.99
N LEU A 291 -32.08 33.07 -14.11
CA LEU A 291 -33.33 33.13 -14.89
C LEU A 291 -34.35 34.09 -14.30
N TYR A 292 -34.32 34.33 -12.97
CA TYR A 292 -35.16 35.34 -12.30
C TYR A 292 -34.78 36.75 -12.73
N ALA A 293 -33.49 37.02 -13.02
CA ALA A 293 -33.02 38.31 -13.51
C ALA A 293 -33.52 38.63 -14.93
N PHE A 294 -33.90 37.60 -15.71
CA PHE A 294 -34.41 37.74 -17.08
C PHE A 294 -35.94 37.90 -17.16
N ASN A 295 -36.63 38.09 -16.03
CA ASN A 295 -38.06 38.44 -15.95
C ASN A 295 -39.01 37.45 -16.67
N ILE A 296 -38.65 36.17 -16.71
CA ILE A 296 -39.52 35.09 -17.21
C ILE A 296 -40.54 34.79 -16.09
N SER A 297 -41.84 34.70 -16.40
CA SER A 297 -42.89 34.44 -15.40
C SER A 297 -42.62 33.13 -14.64
N VAL A 298 -42.30 33.24 -13.37
CA VAL A 298 -41.77 32.13 -12.58
C VAL A 298 -42.91 31.41 -11.85
N ASN A 299 -43.28 30.23 -12.32
CA ASN A 299 -44.21 29.34 -11.61
C ASN A 299 -43.49 28.57 -10.48
N PHE A 300 -44.26 28.00 -9.54
CA PHE A 300 -43.78 27.08 -8.48
C PHE A 300 -42.77 26.02 -8.97
N GLY A 301 -42.91 25.57 -10.22
CA GLY A 301 -41.99 24.63 -10.87
C GLY A 301 -40.52 25.10 -10.93
N VAL A 302 -40.25 26.41 -11.04
CA VAL A 302 -38.88 26.93 -11.09
C VAL A 302 -38.23 26.96 -9.70
N HIS A 303 -39.02 27.11 -8.63
CA HIS A 303 -38.53 26.92 -7.26
C HIS A 303 -38.19 25.45 -7.02
N LEU A 304 -38.97 24.51 -7.56
CA LEU A 304 -38.67 23.08 -7.50
C LEU A 304 -37.41 22.70 -8.29
N LEU A 305 -37.12 23.37 -9.41
CA LEU A 305 -35.87 23.16 -10.17
C LEU A 305 -34.62 23.45 -9.33
N LYS A 306 -34.68 24.28 -8.29
CA LYS A 306 -33.54 24.51 -7.38
C LYS A 306 -33.13 23.23 -6.63
N THR A 307 -34.04 22.27 -6.44
CA THR A 307 -33.75 20.98 -5.78
C THR A 307 -32.75 20.12 -6.57
N VAL A 308 -32.57 20.37 -7.87
CA VAL A 308 -31.51 19.75 -8.70
C VAL A 308 -30.12 19.99 -8.11
N ARG A 309 -29.92 21.08 -7.36
CA ARG A 309 -28.67 21.36 -6.63
C ARG A 309 -28.36 20.31 -5.56
N LEU A 310 -29.32 19.50 -5.10
CA LEU A 310 -29.09 18.40 -4.15
C LEU A 310 -28.30 17.25 -4.80
N LEU A 311 -28.25 17.14 -6.13
CA LEU A 311 -27.40 16.18 -6.83
C LEU A 311 -25.91 16.36 -6.47
N ARG A 312 -25.50 17.52 -5.95
CA ARG A 312 -24.14 17.76 -5.45
C ARG A 312 -23.76 16.81 -4.31
N LEU A 313 -24.71 16.25 -3.58
CA LEU A 313 -24.45 15.26 -2.54
C LEU A 313 -23.90 13.93 -3.09
N LEU A 314 -24.14 13.61 -4.37
CA LEU A 314 -23.51 12.44 -4.98
C LEU A 314 -21.99 12.54 -5.02
N ARG A 315 -21.42 13.77 -4.94
CA ARG A 315 -19.96 13.97 -4.81
C ARG A 315 -19.39 13.39 -3.51
N LEU A 316 -20.21 13.23 -2.47
CA LEU A 316 -19.79 12.56 -1.23
C LEU A 316 -19.41 11.10 -1.48
N LEU A 317 -20.11 10.43 -2.41
CA LEU A 317 -19.84 9.04 -2.76
C LEU A 317 -18.44 8.88 -3.36
N GLN A 318 -18.00 9.83 -4.19
CA GLN A 318 -16.65 9.84 -4.78
C GLN A 318 -15.54 9.95 -3.73
N LYS A 319 -15.84 10.52 -2.57
CA LYS A 319 -14.87 10.82 -1.51
C LYS A 319 -14.99 9.89 -0.30
N LEU A 320 -15.98 8.99 -0.29
CA LEU A 320 -16.29 8.12 0.84
C LEU A 320 -15.11 7.21 1.19
N ASP A 321 -14.37 6.69 0.21
CA ASP A 321 -13.18 5.86 0.43
C ASP A 321 -12.02 6.60 1.12
N ARG A 322 -11.91 7.91 0.91
CA ARG A 322 -10.93 8.75 1.61
C ARG A 322 -11.35 9.00 3.06
N TYR A 323 -12.63 9.29 3.27
CA TYR A 323 -13.16 9.61 4.59
C TYR A 323 -13.31 8.37 5.49
N SER A 324 -13.58 7.20 4.91
CA SER A 324 -13.76 5.92 5.62
C SER A 324 -12.51 5.44 6.38
N GLN A 325 -11.34 6.01 6.09
CA GLN A 325 -10.09 5.70 6.81
C GLN A 325 -10.11 6.13 8.27
N TYR A 326 -10.73 7.28 8.54
CA TYR A 326 -10.74 7.89 9.85
C TYR A 326 -12.10 7.67 10.50
N SER A 327 -12.16 6.74 11.45
CA SER A 327 -13.40 6.38 12.15
C SER A 327 -14.14 7.57 12.78
N ALA A 328 -13.40 8.58 13.28
CA ALA A 328 -13.99 9.81 13.80
C ALA A 328 -14.70 10.62 12.70
N VAL A 329 -14.09 10.73 11.51
CA VAL A 329 -14.69 11.44 10.37
C VAL A 329 -15.95 10.72 9.89
N VAL A 330 -15.95 9.39 9.85
CA VAL A 330 -17.14 8.59 9.52
C VAL A 330 -18.28 8.87 10.49
N LEU A 331 -18.00 8.90 11.80
CA LEU A 331 -19.01 9.20 12.81
C LEU A 331 -19.55 10.62 12.66
N THR A 332 -18.69 11.62 12.47
CA THR A 332 -19.12 13.01 12.25
C THR A 332 -19.96 13.14 10.99
N LEU A 333 -19.55 12.51 9.89
CA LEU A 333 -20.33 12.48 8.64
C LEU A 333 -21.70 11.85 8.87
N LEU A 334 -21.76 10.70 9.55
CA LEU A 334 -23.00 10.00 9.85
C LEU A 334 -23.94 10.85 10.73
N MET A 335 -23.43 11.49 11.79
CA MET A 335 -24.21 12.42 12.62
C MET A 335 -24.70 13.63 11.82
N SER A 336 -23.87 14.17 10.91
CA SER A 336 -24.29 15.26 10.03
C SER A 336 -25.39 14.82 9.04
N THR A 337 -25.34 13.59 8.51
CA THR A 337 -26.39 13.05 7.64
C THR A 337 -27.70 12.81 8.40
N PHE A 338 -27.63 12.40 9.66
CA PHE A 338 -28.80 12.26 10.52
C PHE A 338 -29.46 13.62 10.78
N ALA A 339 -28.67 14.66 11.08
CA ALA A 339 -29.18 16.02 11.25
C ALA A 339 -29.78 16.59 9.94
N LEU A 340 -29.13 16.36 8.79
CA LEU A 340 -29.65 16.76 7.47
C LEU A 340 -30.97 16.06 7.14
N LEU A 341 -31.08 14.76 7.42
CA LEU A 341 -32.34 14.04 7.24
C LEU A 341 -33.44 14.64 8.11
N GLY A 342 -33.16 14.93 9.39
CA GLY A 342 -34.10 15.63 10.26
C GLY A 342 -34.54 16.98 9.70
N HIS A 343 -33.61 17.76 9.17
CA HIS A 343 -33.91 19.02 8.50
C HIS A 343 -34.79 18.83 7.24
N TRP A 344 -34.52 17.84 6.40
CA TRP A 344 -35.32 17.56 5.20
C TRP A 344 -36.73 17.09 5.55
N MET A 345 -36.86 16.18 6.50
CA MET A 345 -38.17 15.72 6.96
C MET A 345 -38.97 16.88 7.59
N ALA A 346 -38.30 17.80 8.29
CA ALA A 346 -38.94 19.03 8.80
C ALA A 346 -39.44 19.96 7.67
N CYS A 347 -38.65 20.13 6.62
CA CYS A 347 -39.02 20.93 5.45
C CYS A 347 -40.24 20.33 4.73
N VAL A 348 -40.25 19.01 4.52
CA VAL A 348 -41.40 18.31 3.91
C VAL A 348 -42.62 18.36 4.82
N TRP A 349 -42.46 18.20 6.13
CA TRP A 349 -43.53 18.33 7.12
C TRP A 349 -44.22 19.71 7.06
N TYR A 350 -43.42 20.77 6.90
CA TYR A 350 -43.94 22.12 6.68
C TYR A 350 -44.70 22.27 5.36
N LEU A 351 -44.14 21.75 4.27
CA LEU A 351 -44.80 21.77 2.97
C LEU A 351 -46.17 21.06 2.98
N ILE A 352 -46.27 19.92 3.67
CA ILE A 352 -47.54 19.18 3.81
C ILE A 352 -48.58 20.05 4.53
N GLY A 353 -48.22 20.60 5.70
CA GLY A 353 -49.14 21.45 6.48
C GLY A 353 -49.59 22.70 5.73
N ARG A 354 -48.71 23.31 4.93
CA ARG A 354 -49.05 24.46 4.07
C ARG A 354 -49.93 24.07 2.89
N SER A 355 -49.63 22.96 2.21
CA SER A 355 -50.45 22.46 1.10
C SER A 355 -51.87 22.12 1.56
N GLU A 356 -52.05 21.61 2.78
CA GLU A 356 -53.38 21.35 3.35
C GLU A 356 -54.14 22.64 3.70
N ILE A 357 -53.45 23.71 4.12
CA ILE A 357 -54.08 25.04 4.29
C ILE A 357 -54.60 25.57 2.95
N GLU A 358 -53.82 25.47 1.88
CA GLU A 358 -54.18 26.05 0.57
C GLU A 358 -55.32 25.28 -0.14
N ASN A 359 -55.41 23.96 0.04
CA ASN A 359 -56.38 23.13 -0.66
C ASN A 359 -57.72 22.98 0.07
N ASN A 360 -57.82 23.32 1.36
CA ASN A 360 -59.00 23.01 2.16
C ASN A 360 -60.18 23.97 1.91
N SER A 361 -61.36 23.37 1.76
CA SER A 361 -62.66 24.03 1.86
C SER A 361 -62.91 24.54 3.30
N PRO A 362 -63.70 25.62 3.49
CA PRO A 362 -63.90 26.28 4.80
C PRO A 362 -64.50 25.41 5.93
N THR A 363 -64.81 24.13 5.69
CA THR A 363 -65.41 23.20 6.65
C THR A 363 -64.42 22.24 7.34
N SER A 364 -63.17 22.11 6.87
CA SER A 364 -62.13 21.22 7.42
C SER A 364 -60.89 21.95 7.94
N TRP A 365 -61.01 23.26 8.20
CA TRP A 365 -59.91 24.19 8.44
C TRP A 365 -59.10 23.91 9.73
N ASP A 366 -59.62 23.16 10.71
CA ASP A 366 -59.06 23.18 12.08
C ASP A 366 -58.25 21.93 12.49
N ILE A 367 -58.01 20.98 11.59
CA ILE A 367 -57.50 19.64 11.97
C ILE A 367 -55.97 19.51 11.76
N GLY A 368 -55.39 20.23 10.80
CA GLY A 368 -53.97 20.12 10.45
C GLY A 368 -53.02 20.55 11.58
N TRP A 369 -51.80 19.99 11.59
CA TRP A 369 -50.81 20.24 12.64
C TRP A 369 -50.43 21.73 12.76
N LEU A 370 -50.41 22.44 11.63
CA LEU A 370 -50.00 23.83 11.54
C LEU A 370 -51.08 24.78 12.09
N HIS A 371 -52.35 24.43 11.96
CA HIS A 371 -53.47 25.14 12.61
C HIS A 371 -53.48 24.91 14.12
N GLU A 372 -53.27 23.67 14.56
CA GLU A 372 -53.17 23.33 15.98
C GLU A 372 -52.00 24.07 16.64
N LEU A 373 -50.86 24.20 15.94
CA LEU A 373 -49.75 25.02 16.39
C LEU A 373 -50.14 26.50 16.52
N ALA A 374 -50.78 27.06 15.50
CA ALA A 374 -51.24 28.44 15.48
C ALA A 374 -52.19 28.75 16.66
N LYS A 375 -53.09 27.81 16.96
CA LYS A 375 -54.01 27.87 18.09
C LYS A 375 -53.28 27.85 19.43
N ARG A 376 -52.30 26.96 19.62
CA ARG A 376 -51.51 26.89 20.85
C ARG A 376 -50.64 28.11 21.10
N LEU A 377 -50.16 28.75 20.04
CA LEU A 377 -49.36 29.98 20.10
C LEU A 377 -50.21 31.25 20.18
N GLY A 378 -51.53 31.16 20.12
CA GLY A 378 -52.43 32.33 20.12
C GLY A 378 -52.32 33.21 18.87
N THR A 379 -51.83 32.66 17.76
CA THR A 379 -51.64 33.36 16.47
C THR A 379 -52.43 32.67 15.35
N PRO A 380 -53.76 32.60 15.44
CA PRO A 380 -54.55 31.88 14.46
C PRO A 380 -54.56 32.55 13.09
N TYR A 381 -54.69 31.75 12.03
CA TYR A 381 -54.65 32.21 10.63
C TYR A 381 -55.78 33.18 10.22
N PHE A 382 -56.82 33.35 11.03
CA PHE A 382 -57.94 34.25 10.75
C PHE A 382 -57.74 35.70 11.25
N LEU A 383 -56.69 35.99 12.03
CA LEU A 383 -56.35 37.35 12.50
C LEU A 383 -55.15 37.87 11.71
N ALA A 384 -55.18 39.09 11.18
CA ALA A 384 -54.01 39.67 10.49
C ALA A 384 -52.98 40.23 11.51
N PRO A 385 -51.67 39.89 11.41
CA PRO A 385 -51.02 38.98 10.45
C PRO A 385 -51.29 37.51 10.82
N GLY A 386 -51.80 36.74 9.85
CA GLY A 386 -52.30 35.38 10.08
C GLY A 386 -51.20 34.34 10.24
N GLY A 387 -51.28 33.55 11.31
CA GLY A 387 -50.44 32.38 11.52
C GLY A 387 -49.18 32.59 12.36
N PRO A 388 -48.50 31.49 12.74
CA PRO A 388 -47.25 31.53 13.49
C PRO A 388 -46.08 32.02 12.64
N SER A 389 -45.11 32.68 13.28
CA SER A 389 -43.88 33.13 12.59
C SER A 389 -43.12 31.98 11.93
N VAL A 390 -42.46 32.25 10.79
CA VAL A 390 -41.65 31.26 10.05
C VAL A 390 -40.58 30.61 10.91
N ARG A 391 -39.96 31.38 11.82
CA ARG A 391 -39.02 30.84 12.81
C ARG A 391 -39.69 29.79 13.71
N SER A 392 -40.87 30.10 14.24
CA SER A 392 -41.61 29.17 15.10
C SER A 392 -42.03 27.93 14.33
N SER A 393 -42.58 28.09 13.12
CA SER A 393 -42.96 26.95 12.28
C SER A 393 -41.78 26.05 11.97
N TYR A 394 -40.63 26.61 11.56
CA TYR A 394 -39.42 25.83 11.27
C TYR A 394 -38.92 25.06 12.50
N VAL A 395 -38.80 25.73 13.64
CA VAL A 395 -38.33 25.11 14.90
C VAL A 395 -39.27 24.00 15.33
N THR A 396 -40.59 24.22 15.25
CA THR A 396 -41.59 23.19 15.59
C THR A 396 -41.58 22.02 14.62
N SER A 397 -41.42 22.26 13.31
CA SER A 397 -41.28 21.19 12.31
C SER A 397 -40.01 20.36 12.53
N LEU A 398 -38.89 21.02 12.86
CA LEU A 398 -37.63 20.34 13.16
C LEU A 398 -37.72 19.53 14.47
N TYR A 399 -38.36 20.09 15.49
CA TYR A 399 -38.65 19.39 16.74
C TYR A 399 -39.47 18.11 16.50
N PHE A 400 -40.54 18.20 15.70
CA PHE A 400 -41.33 17.02 15.31
C PHE A 400 -40.45 15.98 14.61
N ALA A 401 -39.79 16.37 13.52
CA ALA A 401 -38.96 15.47 12.71
C ALA A 401 -37.86 14.79 13.53
N LEU A 402 -37.14 15.53 14.36
CA LEU A 402 -36.10 14.96 15.23
C LEU A 402 -36.73 14.03 16.28
N SER A 403 -37.83 14.41 16.92
CA SER A 403 -38.49 13.55 17.92
C SER A 403 -39.00 12.23 17.33
N SER A 404 -39.45 12.23 16.07
CA SER A 404 -39.85 11.03 15.34
C SER A 404 -38.66 10.19 14.89
N LEU A 405 -37.59 10.82 14.37
CA LEU A 405 -36.37 10.12 13.94
C LEU A 405 -35.61 9.49 15.11
N THR A 406 -35.62 10.13 16.29
CA THR A 406 -34.99 9.58 17.52
C THR A 406 -35.92 8.64 18.29
N SER A 407 -37.10 8.30 17.76
CA SER A 407 -38.11 7.45 18.40
C SER A 407 -38.62 7.92 19.78
N VAL A 408 -38.50 9.22 20.08
CA VAL A 408 -38.93 9.79 21.37
C VAL A 408 -40.43 10.08 21.37
N GLY A 409 -40.93 10.73 20.30
CA GLY A 409 -42.36 10.92 20.07
C GLY A 409 -43.13 11.62 21.19
N PHE A 410 -42.71 12.83 21.60
CA PHE A 410 -43.32 13.57 22.73
C PHE A 410 -44.83 13.84 22.60
N GLY A 411 -45.42 13.81 21.40
CA GLY A 411 -46.85 13.99 21.18
C GLY A 411 -47.36 15.45 21.22
N ASN A 412 -46.48 16.42 21.50
CA ASN A 412 -46.84 17.84 21.46
C ASN A 412 -47.21 18.32 20.05
N VAL A 413 -46.60 17.74 19.02
CA VAL A 413 -46.97 17.92 17.61
C VAL A 413 -47.28 16.53 17.08
N SER A 414 -48.47 16.34 16.52
CA SER A 414 -48.95 15.04 16.06
C SER A 414 -49.59 15.15 14.68
N ALA A 415 -49.52 14.05 13.94
CA ALA A 415 -50.24 13.88 12.68
C ALA A 415 -51.72 13.59 12.93
N ASN A 416 -52.58 14.44 12.41
CA ASN A 416 -54.02 14.36 12.53
C ASN A 416 -54.67 13.94 11.19
N THR A 417 -54.17 14.45 10.07
CA THR A 417 -54.67 14.12 8.73
C THR A 417 -54.04 12.83 8.18
N ASP A 418 -54.67 12.22 7.16
CA ASP A 418 -54.15 10.98 6.57
C ASP A 418 -52.81 11.20 5.87
N SER A 419 -52.60 12.36 5.25
CA SER A 419 -51.34 12.71 4.60
C SER A 419 -50.21 12.85 5.62
N GLU A 420 -50.48 13.54 6.74
CA GLU A 420 -49.57 13.70 7.87
C GLU A 420 -49.22 12.35 8.50
N LYS A 421 -50.20 11.45 8.66
CA LYS A 421 -50.00 10.11 9.25
C LYS A 421 -49.14 9.23 8.35
N ILE A 422 -49.41 9.20 7.04
CA ILE A 422 -48.59 8.45 6.07
C ILE A 422 -47.14 8.94 6.11
N PHE A 423 -46.94 10.27 6.10
CA PHE A 423 -45.60 10.85 6.20
C PHE A 423 -44.91 10.48 7.53
N SER A 424 -45.64 10.50 8.63
CA SER A 424 -45.12 10.11 9.95
C SER A 424 -44.68 8.64 9.99
N ILE A 425 -45.47 7.73 9.39
CA ILE A 425 -45.12 6.31 9.26
C ILE A 425 -43.81 6.15 8.47
N CYS A 426 -43.69 6.83 7.33
CA CYS A 426 -42.45 6.81 6.55
C CYS A 426 -41.26 7.37 7.35
N THR A 427 -41.45 8.48 8.06
CA THR A 427 -40.41 9.11 8.88
C THR A 427 -39.93 8.19 10.00
N MET A 428 -40.83 7.52 10.70
CA MET A 428 -40.49 6.55 11.75
C MET A 428 -39.71 5.37 11.20
N LEU A 429 -40.08 4.83 10.02
CA LEU A 429 -39.37 3.71 9.40
C LEU A 429 -37.93 4.09 9.01
N ILE A 430 -37.75 5.26 8.38
CA ILE A 430 -36.43 5.78 8.02
C ILE A 430 -35.61 6.07 9.30
N GLY A 431 -36.24 6.63 10.33
CA GLY A 431 -35.63 6.91 11.63
C GLY A 431 -35.10 5.64 12.30
N ALA A 432 -35.90 4.58 12.35
CA ALA A 432 -35.51 3.30 12.92
C ALA A 432 -34.29 2.70 12.20
N LEU A 433 -34.27 2.73 10.86
CA LEU A 433 -33.14 2.25 10.07
C LEU A 433 -31.88 3.09 10.31
N MET A 434 -32.00 4.43 10.30
CA MET A 434 -30.87 5.32 10.55
C MET A 434 -30.30 5.15 11.95
N HIS A 435 -31.16 5.04 12.97
CA HIS A 435 -30.75 4.79 14.35
C HIS A 435 -29.95 3.48 14.45
N ALA A 436 -30.42 2.40 13.80
CA ALA A 436 -29.68 1.14 13.75
C ALA A 436 -28.28 1.29 13.12
N VAL A 437 -28.16 2.06 12.02
CA VAL A 437 -26.86 2.33 11.37
C VAL A 437 -25.93 3.15 12.25
N VAL A 438 -26.44 4.19 12.94
CA VAL A 438 -25.66 5.02 13.87
C VAL A 438 -25.12 4.18 15.01
N PHE A 439 -25.98 3.45 15.72
CA PHE A 439 -25.57 2.62 16.85
C PHE A 439 -24.66 1.47 16.43
N GLY A 440 -24.87 0.88 15.25
CA GLY A 440 -23.99 -0.14 14.68
C GLY A 440 -22.56 0.39 14.46
N ASN A 441 -22.42 1.57 13.85
CA ASN A 441 -21.12 2.20 13.64
C ASN A 441 -20.45 2.63 14.94
N VAL A 442 -21.19 3.23 15.88
CA VAL A 442 -20.64 3.59 17.20
C VAL A 442 -20.10 2.35 17.91
N THR A 443 -20.86 1.25 17.90
CA THR A 443 -20.42 -0.03 18.50
C THR A 443 -19.15 -0.55 17.82
N ALA A 444 -19.08 -0.54 16.49
CA ALA A 444 -17.90 -0.97 15.75
C ALA A 444 -16.66 -0.10 16.06
N ILE A 445 -16.82 1.21 16.20
CA ILE A 445 -15.75 2.13 16.58
C ILE A 445 -15.24 1.83 18.00
N ILE A 446 -16.16 1.64 18.95
CA ILE A 446 -15.81 1.29 20.34
C ILE A 446 -15.04 -0.03 20.35
N GLN A 447 -15.51 -1.06 19.63
CA GLN A 447 -14.82 -2.34 19.51
C GLN A 447 -13.42 -2.19 18.91
N ARG A 448 -13.26 -1.38 17.86
CA ARG A 448 -11.95 -1.10 17.24
C ARG A 448 -11.01 -0.38 18.21
N MET A 449 -11.50 0.64 18.91
CA MET A 449 -10.73 1.42 19.90
C MET A 449 -10.22 0.54 21.04
N TYR A 450 -11.06 -0.37 21.54
CA TYR A 450 -10.70 -1.28 22.62
C TYR A 450 -10.01 -2.56 22.17
N SER A 451 -9.80 -2.79 20.87
CA SER A 451 -9.24 -4.04 20.34
C SER A 451 -7.88 -4.42 20.95
N ARG A 452 -6.95 -3.45 21.11
CA ARG A 452 -5.63 -3.70 21.72
C ARG A 452 -5.70 -3.97 23.21
N ARG A 453 -6.51 -3.19 23.94
CA ARG A 453 -6.73 -3.40 25.37
C ARG A 453 -7.42 -4.75 25.62
N SER A 454 -8.37 -5.12 24.76
CA SER A 454 -9.03 -6.43 24.80
C SER A 454 -8.02 -7.54 24.58
N LEU A 455 -7.13 -7.44 23.59
CA LEU A 455 -6.10 -8.45 23.34
C LEU A 455 -5.17 -8.64 24.55
N TYR A 456 -4.71 -7.53 25.16
CA TYR A 456 -3.91 -7.59 26.39
C TYR A 456 -4.64 -8.35 27.51
N HIS A 457 -5.91 -8.02 27.76
CA HIS A 457 -6.71 -8.69 28.80
C HIS A 457 -6.96 -10.16 28.48
N THR A 458 -7.24 -10.51 27.23
CA THR A 458 -7.39 -11.90 26.79
C THR A 458 -6.10 -12.69 27.05
N ARG A 459 -4.95 -12.21 26.58
CA ARG A 459 -3.65 -12.88 26.79
C ARG A 459 -3.27 -12.98 28.27
N THR A 460 -3.53 -11.93 29.05
CA THR A 460 -3.31 -11.93 30.51
C THR A 460 -4.19 -12.97 31.20
N LYS A 461 -5.44 -13.11 30.76
CA LYS A 461 -6.37 -14.12 31.27
C LYS A 461 -5.86 -15.53 30.93
N ASP A 462 -5.47 -15.77 29.69
CA ASP A 462 -4.91 -17.06 29.26
C ASP A 462 -3.67 -17.45 30.08
N LEU A 463 -2.79 -16.49 30.36
CA LEU A 463 -1.61 -16.67 31.22
C LEU A 463 -2.00 -17.05 32.66
N LYS A 464 -2.98 -16.36 33.25
CA LYS A 464 -3.48 -16.67 34.60
C LYS A 464 -4.15 -18.04 34.66
N ASP A 465 -4.93 -18.39 33.65
CA ASP A 465 -5.58 -19.69 33.55
C ASP A 465 -4.52 -20.79 33.42
N PHE A 466 -3.46 -20.59 32.63
CA PHE A 466 -2.30 -21.49 32.54
C PHE A 466 -1.62 -21.68 33.91
N ILE A 467 -1.30 -20.59 34.61
CA ILE A 467 -0.69 -20.62 35.95
C ILE A 467 -1.56 -21.43 36.93
N ARG A 468 -2.87 -21.22 36.88
CA ARG A 468 -3.84 -21.91 37.75
C ARG A 468 -3.95 -23.39 37.45
N VAL A 469 -4.03 -23.77 36.17
CA VAL A 469 -4.13 -25.18 35.74
C VAL A 469 -2.89 -25.97 36.15
N HIS A 470 -1.71 -25.39 35.98
CA HIS A 470 -0.44 -26.04 36.32
C HIS A 470 -0.01 -25.88 37.78
N ARG A 471 -0.79 -25.16 38.61
CA ARG A 471 -0.52 -24.91 40.04
C ARG A 471 0.90 -24.39 40.28
N LEU A 472 1.31 -23.38 39.51
CA LEU A 472 2.65 -22.83 39.63
C LEU A 472 2.84 -22.09 40.98
N PRO A 473 4.05 -22.13 41.58
CA PRO A 473 4.33 -21.41 42.82
C PRO A 473 4.14 -19.89 42.66
N LYS A 474 3.68 -19.20 43.71
CA LYS A 474 3.44 -17.74 43.70
C LYS A 474 4.63 -16.90 43.23
N ALA A 475 5.85 -17.33 43.59
CA ALA A 475 7.08 -16.65 43.16
C ALA A 475 7.29 -16.72 41.63
N LEU A 476 6.94 -17.85 41.01
CA LEU A 476 7.04 -18.00 39.56
C LEU A 476 5.88 -17.28 38.84
N GLU A 477 4.67 -17.33 39.41
CA GLU A 477 3.52 -16.57 38.93
C GLU A 477 3.84 -15.06 38.84
N GLN A 478 4.37 -14.48 39.91
CA GLN A 478 4.72 -13.05 39.92
C GLN A 478 5.75 -12.71 38.83
N ARG A 479 6.79 -13.54 38.69
CA ARG A 479 7.82 -13.36 37.65
C ARG A 479 7.25 -13.46 36.23
N MET A 480 6.41 -14.46 35.96
CA MET A 480 5.77 -14.62 34.65
C MET A 480 4.89 -13.42 34.30
N MET A 481 4.16 -12.89 35.27
CA MET A 481 3.29 -11.73 35.09
C MET A 481 4.08 -10.44 34.85
N GLU A 482 5.13 -10.19 35.62
CA GLU A 482 6.01 -9.01 35.45
C GLU A 482 6.74 -9.04 34.09
N CYS A 483 7.25 -10.21 33.70
CA CYS A 483 7.88 -10.42 32.39
C CYS A 483 6.89 -10.13 31.25
N PHE A 484 5.67 -10.67 31.33
CA PHE A 484 4.64 -10.41 30.33
C PHE A 484 4.24 -8.94 30.24
N GLN A 485 4.02 -8.27 31.38
CA GLN A 485 3.65 -6.86 31.43
C GLN A 485 4.74 -5.95 30.86
N THR A 486 6.00 -6.24 31.18
CA THR A 486 7.12 -5.44 30.70
C THR A 486 7.38 -5.67 29.22
N THR A 487 7.31 -6.92 28.75
CA THR A 487 7.39 -7.22 27.32
C THR A 487 6.27 -6.51 26.55
N TRP A 488 5.05 -6.47 27.11
CA TRP A 488 3.93 -5.78 26.50
C TRP A 488 4.09 -4.25 26.50
N SER A 489 4.65 -3.65 27.55
CA SER A 489 4.86 -2.19 27.61
C SER A 489 5.91 -1.72 26.60
N VAL A 490 6.93 -2.53 26.33
CA VAL A 490 7.98 -2.24 25.34
C VAL A 490 7.47 -2.47 23.92
N ASN A 491 6.87 -3.64 23.65
CA ASN A 491 6.50 -4.02 22.27
C ASN A 491 5.06 -3.66 21.88
N ASN A 492 4.26 -3.08 22.79
CA ASN A 492 2.83 -2.82 22.61
C ASN A 492 2.01 -4.06 22.17
N GLY A 493 2.53 -5.27 22.45
CA GLY A 493 1.93 -6.53 22.02
C GLY A 493 2.09 -6.86 20.53
N ILE A 494 3.09 -6.28 19.87
CA ILE A 494 3.43 -6.56 18.47
C ILE A 494 4.57 -7.57 18.42
N ASP A 495 4.34 -8.70 17.75
CA ASP A 495 5.42 -9.63 17.41
C ASP A 495 6.10 -9.15 16.13
N VAL A 496 7.33 -8.64 16.28
CA VAL A 496 8.16 -8.15 15.18
C VAL A 496 8.43 -9.27 14.16
N SER A 497 8.61 -10.50 14.62
CA SER A 497 8.91 -11.64 13.73
C SER A 497 7.71 -12.02 12.87
N GLU A 498 6.50 -11.87 13.38
CA GLU A 498 5.26 -12.10 12.63
C GLU A 498 5.01 -10.96 11.64
N LEU A 499 5.16 -9.71 12.09
CA LEU A 499 4.99 -8.52 11.25
C LEU A 499 5.96 -8.50 10.06
N LEU A 500 7.19 -8.95 10.26
CA LEU A 500 8.22 -8.96 9.22
C LEU A 500 8.01 -10.03 8.14
N LYS A 501 7.12 -11.01 8.34
CA LYS A 501 6.85 -12.07 7.34
C LYS A 501 6.10 -11.58 6.10
N ASP A 502 5.33 -10.50 6.24
CA ASP A 502 4.53 -9.96 5.14
C ASP A 502 5.37 -9.16 4.13
N PHE A 503 6.62 -8.84 4.47
CA PHE A 503 7.52 -8.07 3.62
C PHE A 503 8.47 -8.98 2.80
N PRO A 504 8.88 -8.54 1.59
CA PRO A 504 9.91 -9.23 0.81
C PRO A 504 11.25 -9.31 1.56
N ASP A 505 12.05 -10.33 1.24
CA ASP A 505 13.32 -10.61 1.93
C ASP A 505 14.28 -9.43 1.97
N GLU A 506 14.38 -8.65 0.88
CA GLU A 506 15.25 -7.47 0.82
C GLU A 506 14.83 -6.39 1.81
N LEU A 507 13.55 -6.03 1.83
CA LEU A 507 13.01 -5.01 2.73
C LEU A 507 13.06 -5.48 4.19
N ARG A 508 12.80 -6.77 4.41
CA ARG A 508 12.92 -7.39 5.72
C ARG A 508 14.35 -7.29 6.27
N ALA A 509 15.35 -7.57 5.44
CA ALA A 509 16.75 -7.44 5.84
C ALA A 509 17.15 -5.99 6.11
N ASP A 510 16.67 -5.04 5.30
CA ASP A 510 16.96 -3.61 5.51
C ASP A 510 16.30 -3.09 6.81
N ILE A 511 15.07 -3.50 7.12
CA ILE A 511 14.42 -3.19 8.40
C ILE A 511 15.19 -3.84 9.57
N ALA A 512 15.55 -5.11 9.45
CA ALA A 512 16.29 -5.82 10.49
C ALA A 512 17.67 -5.19 10.76
N MET A 513 18.38 -4.74 9.71
CA MET A 513 19.62 -3.98 9.87
C MET A 513 19.39 -2.68 10.65
N HIS A 514 18.29 -1.96 10.37
CA HIS A 514 17.98 -0.72 11.09
C HIS A 514 17.65 -0.97 12.56
N LEU A 515 16.85 -2.00 12.85
CA LEU A 515 16.48 -2.38 14.22
C LEU A 515 17.69 -2.80 15.05
N ASN A 516 18.65 -3.48 14.42
CA ASN A 516 19.85 -4.02 15.08
C ASN A 516 21.10 -3.16 14.86
N ASN A 517 20.93 -1.88 14.46
CA ASN A 517 22.03 -1.01 14.09
C ASN A 517 23.02 -0.76 15.24
N GLU A 518 22.57 -0.76 16.51
CA GLU A 518 23.48 -0.60 17.66
C GLU A 518 24.51 -1.74 17.75
N LEU A 519 24.09 -2.99 17.56
CA LEU A 519 24.99 -4.15 17.57
C LEU A 519 25.87 -4.19 16.31
N LEU A 520 25.30 -3.90 15.15
CA LEU A 520 26.02 -3.94 13.87
C LEU A 520 27.06 -2.82 13.68
N GLN A 521 27.07 -1.81 14.56
CA GLN A 521 28.08 -0.74 14.59
C GLN A 521 29.31 -1.08 15.41
N LEU A 522 29.35 -2.23 16.09
CA LEU A 522 30.53 -2.66 16.83
C LEU A 522 31.72 -2.89 15.87
N PRO A 523 32.98 -2.63 16.32
CA PRO A 523 34.18 -2.85 15.51
C PRO A 523 34.23 -4.24 14.88
N LEU A 524 33.80 -5.25 15.64
CA LEU A 524 33.61 -6.64 15.21
C LEU A 524 32.89 -6.82 13.86
N PHE A 525 31.96 -5.92 13.49
CA PHE A 525 31.15 -6.02 12.27
C PHE A 525 31.56 -5.02 11.18
N GLU A 526 32.53 -4.14 11.43
CA GLU A 526 32.95 -3.09 10.48
C GLU A 526 33.52 -3.69 9.18
N SER A 527 34.22 -4.82 9.30
CA SER A 527 34.83 -5.51 8.15
C SER A 527 33.86 -6.39 7.36
N ALA A 528 32.60 -6.52 7.81
CA ALA A 528 31.60 -7.38 7.18
C ALA A 528 31.04 -6.76 5.89
N SER A 529 30.83 -7.60 4.88
CA SER A 529 30.14 -7.15 3.66
C SER A 529 28.67 -6.82 3.95
N ARG A 530 28.05 -5.95 3.14
CA ARG A 530 26.61 -5.63 3.29
C ARG A 530 25.72 -6.88 3.21
N GLY A 531 26.08 -7.87 2.39
CA GLY A 531 25.38 -9.14 2.33
C GLY A 531 25.47 -9.92 3.65
N CYS A 532 26.65 -9.95 4.26
CA CYS A 532 26.87 -10.59 5.56
C CYS A 532 26.09 -9.89 6.67
N LEU A 533 26.14 -8.56 6.76
CA LEU A 533 25.36 -7.77 7.73
C LEU A 533 23.85 -8.02 7.61
N ARG A 534 23.33 -8.12 6.36
CA ARG A 534 21.93 -8.47 6.12
C ARG A 534 21.60 -9.86 6.65
N SER A 535 22.40 -10.88 6.34
CA SER A 535 22.19 -12.24 6.85
C SER A 535 22.28 -12.31 8.37
N LEU A 536 23.23 -11.60 9.00
CA LEU A 536 23.36 -11.50 10.45
C LEU A 536 22.16 -10.79 11.08
N SER A 537 21.68 -9.69 10.48
CA SER A 537 20.57 -8.91 11.02
C SER A 537 19.27 -9.71 11.17
N LEU A 538 19.04 -10.68 10.29
CA LEU A 538 17.86 -11.55 10.30
C LEU A 538 17.89 -12.62 11.40
N ILE A 539 19.08 -12.98 11.90
CA ILE A 539 19.25 -13.99 12.96
C ILE A 539 19.37 -13.36 14.36
N ILE A 540 19.62 -12.05 14.45
CA ILE A 540 19.63 -11.32 15.72
C ILE A 540 18.23 -11.35 16.32
N LYS A 541 18.17 -11.70 17.60
CA LYS A 541 16.95 -11.69 18.39
C LYS A 541 17.13 -10.84 19.63
N THR A 542 16.03 -10.35 20.18
CA THR A 542 16.02 -9.60 21.43
C THR A 542 15.61 -10.49 22.59
N SER A 543 16.19 -10.25 23.76
CA SER A 543 15.81 -10.86 25.03
C SER A 543 15.72 -9.79 26.11
N PHE A 544 14.91 -10.06 27.12
CA PHE A 544 14.64 -9.14 28.22
C PHE A 544 14.90 -9.85 29.55
N CYS A 545 15.55 -9.18 30.49
CA CYS A 545 15.76 -9.68 31.84
C CYS A 545 15.33 -8.64 32.87
N ALA A 546 14.49 -9.06 33.83
CA ALA A 546 14.10 -8.22 34.95
C ALA A 546 15.17 -8.22 36.08
N PRO A 547 15.21 -7.19 36.94
CA PRO A 547 16.11 -7.15 38.10
C PRO A 547 16.03 -8.43 38.93
N GLY A 548 17.19 -9.01 39.25
CA GLY A 548 17.30 -10.24 40.02
C GLY A 548 17.24 -11.52 39.19
N GLU A 549 16.86 -11.46 37.91
CA GLU A 549 16.78 -12.64 37.05
C GLU A 549 18.13 -13.02 36.45
N PHE A 550 18.33 -14.33 36.29
CA PHE A 550 19.51 -14.89 35.66
C PHE A 550 19.27 -15.04 34.17
N LEU A 551 20.17 -14.46 33.36
CA LEU A 551 20.23 -14.72 31.92
C LEU A 551 20.76 -16.12 31.65
N ILE A 552 21.85 -16.48 32.32
CA ILE A 552 22.56 -17.76 32.22
C ILE A 552 23.01 -18.17 33.62
N ARG A 553 22.93 -19.46 33.96
CA ARG A 553 23.49 -20.02 35.19
C ARG A 553 24.79 -20.76 34.92
N GLN A 554 25.67 -20.79 35.91
CA GLN A 554 26.91 -21.56 35.89
C GLN A 554 26.61 -23.03 35.58
N GLY A 555 27.31 -23.58 34.59
CA GLY A 555 27.14 -24.95 34.09
C GLY A 555 26.17 -25.08 32.92
N ASP A 556 25.38 -24.04 32.60
CA ASP A 556 24.50 -24.05 31.43
C ASP A 556 25.32 -24.09 30.13
N ALA A 557 24.74 -24.71 29.10
CA ALA A 557 25.29 -24.70 27.75
C ALA A 557 25.12 -23.31 27.13
N LEU A 558 26.21 -22.66 26.75
CA LEU A 558 26.18 -21.39 26.03
C LEU A 558 25.67 -21.62 24.60
N GLN A 559 24.54 -21.01 24.25
CA GLN A 559 23.89 -21.17 22.94
C GLN A 559 23.93 -19.92 22.07
N ALA A 560 24.32 -18.77 22.64
CA ALA A 560 24.32 -17.48 21.96
C ALA A 560 25.40 -16.55 22.51
N ILE A 561 25.76 -15.56 21.71
CA ILE A 561 26.49 -14.37 22.17
C ILE A 561 25.45 -13.29 22.46
N TYR A 562 25.61 -12.58 23.57
CA TYR A 562 24.70 -11.55 24.04
C TYR A 562 25.39 -10.19 24.03
N PHE A 563 24.63 -9.17 23.67
CA PHE A 563 25.02 -7.77 23.65
C PHE A 563 24.06 -6.97 24.53
N VAL A 564 24.61 -6.21 25.48
CA VAL A 564 23.81 -5.42 26.42
C VAL A 564 23.45 -4.08 25.79
N CYS A 565 22.19 -3.91 25.39
CA CYS A 565 21.71 -2.67 24.76
C CYS A 565 21.38 -1.59 25.80
N SER A 566 20.83 -2.01 26.94
CA SER A 566 20.44 -1.13 28.05
C SER A 566 20.43 -1.91 29.36
N GLY A 567 20.65 -1.21 30.47
CA GLY A 567 20.67 -1.79 31.81
C GLY A 567 22.07 -2.21 32.28
N SER A 568 22.10 -2.96 33.38
CA SER A 568 23.32 -3.46 34.00
C SER A 568 23.14 -4.86 34.55
N MET A 569 24.17 -5.68 34.41
CA MET A 569 24.21 -7.07 34.84
C MET A 569 25.45 -7.33 35.69
N GLU A 570 25.35 -8.27 36.62
CA GLU A 570 26.47 -8.77 37.42
C GLU A 570 26.81 -10.20 36.99
N VAL A 571 28.11 -10.50 36.92
CA VAL A 571 28.62 -11.86 36.71
C VAL A 571 29.05 -12.43 38.05
N LEU A 572 28.49 -13.57 38.43
CA LEU A 572 28.64 -14.20 39.74
C LEU A 572 29.28 -15.59 39.58
N LYS A 573 30.34 -15.87 40.34
CA LYS A 573 30.90 -17.21 40.50
C LYS A 573 31.02 -17.52 41.98
N ASP A 574 30.44 -18.63 42.41
CA ASP A 574 30.44 -19.05 43.83
C ASP A 574 29.98 -17.92 44.78
N ASN A 575 28.90 -17.21 44.40
CA ASN A 575 28.36 -16.00 45.07
C ASN A 575 29.30 -14.79 45.16
N THR A 576 30.41 -14.79 44.44
CA THR A 576 31.33 -13.65 44.34
C THR A 576 31.09 -12.91 43.03
N VAL A 577 30.93 -11.59 43.10
CA VAL A 577 30.80 -10.73 41.91
C VAL A 577 32.17 -10.64 41.24
N LEU A 578 32.27 -11.15 40.01
CA LEU A 578 33.49 -11.13 39.20
C LEU A 578 33.55 -9.90 38.29
N ALA A 579 32.41 -9.49 37.73
CA ALA A 579 32.31 -8.37 36.81
C ALA A 579 30.92 -7.72 36.87
N ILE A 580 30.86 -6.44 36.49
CA ILE A 580 29.61 -5.72 36.23
C ILE A 580 29.64 -5.32 34.75
N LEU A 581 28.57 -5.65 34.05
CA LEU A 581 28.40 -5.42 32.61
C LEU A 581 27.32 -4.37 32.41
N GLY A 582 27.61 -3.33 31.63
CA GLY A 582 26.72 -2.24 31.30
C GLY A 582 26.38 -2.18 29.82
N ARG A 583 25.77 -1.07 29.40
CA ARG A 583 25.44 -0.81 28.00
C ARG A 583 26.71 -0.85 27.12
N GLY A 584 26.65 -1.62 26.05
CA GLY A 584 27.74 -1.79 25.08
C GLY A 584 28.57 -3.05 25.29
N ASP A 585 28.37 -3.78 26.40
CA ASP A 585 29.19 -4.95 26.70
C ASP A 585 28.74 -6.21 25.95
N LEU A 586 29.72 -7.00 25.54
CA LEU A 586 29.55 -8.26 24.81
C LEU A 586 29.89 -9.46 25.71
N ILE A 587 28.97 -10.41 25.77
CA ILE A 587 29.02 -11.60 26.63
C ILE A 587 28.96 -12.84 25.76
N GLY A 588 29.94 -13.73 25.87
CA GLY A 588 29.97 -14.91 25.02
C GLY A 588 31.19 -15.80 25.24
N SER A 589 31.66 -16.40 24.16
CA SER A 589 32.88 -17.21 24.12
C SER A 589 33.64 -16.97 22.81
N ASP A 590 34.96 -17.09 22.93
CA ASP A 590 35.98 -17.08 21.89
C ASP A 590 35.90 -18.26 20.90
N CYS A 591 35.40 -19.42 21.33
CA CYS A 591 35.42 -20.65 20.52
C CYS A 591 34.11 -20.86 19.75
N LEU A 592 34.03 -20.27 18.56
CA LEU A 592 32.82 -20.36 17.73
C LEU A 592 32.81 -21.51 16.72
N THR A 593 33.94 -22.19 16.51
CA THR A 593 34.17 -23.15 15.42
C THR A 593 34.03 -24.62 15.79
N GLN A 594 34.22 -25.01 17.05
CA GLN A 594 34.10 -26.41 17.48
C GLN A 594 32.64 -26.75 17.83
N GLU A 595 32.16 -27.93 17.41
CA GLU A 595 30.81 -28.45 17.74
C GLU A 595 30.63 -28.80 19.23
N GLU A 596 31.63 -28.54 20.07
CA GLU A 596 31.56 -28.80 21.50
C GLU A 596 30.56 -27.87 22.20
N VAL A 597 29.82 -28.45 23.14
CA VAL A 597 28.92 -27.71 24.01
C VAL A 597 29.75 -26.96 25.05
N ILE A 598 29.80 -25.64 24.92
CA ILE A 598 30.53 -24.77 25.84
C ILE A 598 29.71 -24.64 27.12
N LYS A 599 30.25 -25.10 28.25
CA LYS A 599 29.66 -24.89 29.57
C LYS A 599 30.11 -23.55 30.13
N THR A 600 29.17 -22.83 30.73
CA THR A 600 29.40 -21.50 31.31
C THR A 600 30.05 -21.60 32.69
N ASN A 601 31.06 -20.78 32.96
CA ASN A 601 31.81 -20.80 34.23
C ASN A 601 31.21 -19.91 35.33
N ALA A 602 30.27 -19.03 34.97
CA ALA A 602 29.68 -18.06 35.89
C ALA A 602 28.19 -17.87 35.59
N CYS A 603 27.45 -17.41 36.59
CA CYS A 603 26.08 -16.96 36.45
C CYS A 603 26.07 -15.50 35.98
N VAL A 604 25.19 -15.13 35.06
CA VAL A 604 24.97 -13.74 34.66
C VAL A 604 23.58 -13.33 35.12
N LYS A 605 23.50 -12.28 35.95
CA LYS A 605 22.27 -11.85 36.59
C LYS A 605 22.02 -10.37 36.34
N ALA A 606 20.78 -9.99 36.05
CA ALA A 606 20.41 -8.60 35.83
C ALA A 606 20.29 -7.84 37.16
N LEU A 607 20.88 -6.64 37.23
CA LEU A 607 20.73 -5.70 38.35
C LEU A 607 19.56 -4.76 38.14
N THR A 608 19.37 -4.31 36.89
CA THR A 608 18.26 -3.46 36.46
C THR A 608 17.42 -4.18 35.41
N TYR A 609 16.37 -3.55 34.89
CA TYR A 609 15.77 -4.01 33.64
C TYR A 609 16.81 -3.94 32.53
N CYS A 610 17.06 -5.06 31.87
CA CYS A 610 18.10 -5.19 30.85
C CYS A 610 17.48 -5.63 29.52
N ASP A 611 17.77 -4.84 28.48
CA ASP A 611 17.45 -5.17 27.10
C ASP A 611 18.70 -5.72 26.44
N LEU A 612 18.58 -6.92 25.88
CA LEU A 612 19.68 -7.69 25.32
C LEU A 612 19.39 -8.02 23.87
N GLN A 613 20.39 -7.93 23.01
CA GLN A 613 20.37 -8.55 21.70
C GLN A 613 21.26 -9.79 21.73
N TYR A 614 20.87 -10.84 21.04
CA TYR A 614 21.67 -12.05 20.99
C TYR A 614 21.67 -12.67 19.60
N ILE A 615 22.79 -13.32 19.29
CA ILE A 615 22.96 -14.10 18.07
C ILE A 615 23.16 -15.55 18.49
N SER A 616 22.27 -16.44 18.03
CA SER A 616 22.44 -17.87 18.27
C SER A 616 23.74 -18.36 17.63
N LEU A 617 24.53 -19.14 18.37
CA LEU A 617 25.79 -19.71 17.87
C LEU A 617 25.57 -20.56 16.62
N LYS A 618 24.45 -21.30 16.56
CA LYS A 618 24.06 -22.08 15.38
C LYS A 618 23.87 -21.19 14.15
N GLY A 619 23.03 -20.15 14.25
CA GLY A 619 22.79 -19.22 13.15
C GLY A 619 24.04 -18.43 12.77
N LEU A 620 24.86 -18.03 13.75
CA LEU A 620 26.13 -17.36 13.49
C LEU A 620 27.07 -18.26 12.68
N ARG A 621 27.23 -19.53 13.07
CA ARG A 621 28.04 -20.51 12.33
C ARG A 621 27.56 -20.68 10.90
N GLU A 622 26.25 -20.81 10.68
CA GLU A 622 25.67 -20.92 9.34
C GLU A 622 26.04 -19.71 8.47
N VAL A 623 25.97 -18.50 9.01
CA VAL A 623 26.37 -17.28 8.29
C VAL A 623 27.88 -17.21 8.07
N LEU A 624 28.71 -17.53 9.07
CA LEU A 624 30.16 -17.53 8.92
C LEU A 624 30.64 -18.59 7.90
N CYS A 625 29.95 -19.73 7.79
CA CYS A 625 30.21 -20.73 6.74
C CYS A 625 29.92 -20.20 5.34
N LEU A 626 28.91 -19.34 5.17
CA LEU A 626 28.59 -18.69 3.88
C LEU A 626 29.59 -17.58 3.52
N TYR A 627 30.18 -16.91 4.52
CA TYR A 627 31.12 -15.80 4.35
C TYR A 627 32.49 -16.15 4.96
N SER A 628 33.17 -17.14 4.38
CA SER A 628 34.46 -17.65 4.87
C SER A 628 35.54 -16.57 5.05
N ASP A 629 35.57 -15.59 4.14
CA ASP A 629 36.56 -14.50 4.15
C ASP A 629 36.40 -13.60 5.38
N TYR A 630 35.16 -13.41 5.82
CA TYR A 630 34.84 -12.65 7.02
C TYR A 630 35.00 -13.51 8.28
N ALA A 631 34.72 -14.81 8.20
CA ALA A 631 34.77 -15.72 9.34
C ALA A 631 36.13 -15.72 10.06
N GLN A 632 37.23 -15.72 9.31
CA GLN A 632 38.58 -15.69 9.89
C GLN A 632 38.85 -14.40 10.67
N LYS A 633 38.40 -13.26 10.14
CA LYS A 633 38.54 -11.96 10.81
C LYS A 633 37.69 -11.90 12.08
N PHE A 634 36.43 -12.31 11.96
CA PHE A 634 35.49 -12.34 13.07
C PHE A 634 36.01 -13.18 14.26
N ILE A 635 36.57 -14.37 13.99
CA ILE A 635 37.15 -15.24 15.05
C ILE A 635 38.35 -14.58 15.72
N THR A 636 39.12 -13.77 15.00
CA THR A 636 40.28 -13.08 15.56
C THR A 636 39.86 -11.88 16.40
N GLU A 637 38.91 -11.08 15.90
CA GLU A 637 38.44 -9.85 16.55
C GLU A 637 37.58 -10.12 17.78
N ILE A 638 36.75 -11.18 17.77
CA ILE A 638 35.88 -11.50 18.90
C ILE A 638 36.65 -11.81 20.20
N GLN A 639 37.89 -12.30 20.10
CA GLN A 639 38.74 -12.53 21.27
C GLN A 639 39.10 -11.24 22.01
N HIS A 640 39.16 -10.12 21.30
CA HIS A 640 39.49 -8.81 21.85
C HIS A 640 38.25 -8.00 22.24
N ASP A 641 37.14 -8.19 21.53
CA ASP A 641 35.90 -7.43 21.72
C ASP A 641 34.95 -8.05 22.77
N LEU A 642 35.21 -9.28 23.24
CA LEU A 642 34.45 -9.89 24.34
C LEU A 642 34.77 -9.20 25.67
N THR A 643 33.80 -8.48 26.24
CA THR A 643 33.93 -7.90 27.58
C THR A 643 34.06 -8.98 28.65
N TYR A 644 33.33 -10.09 28.52
CA TYR A 644 33.43 -11.22 29.43
C TYR A 644 33.31 -12.56 28.71
N ASN A 645 34.37 -13.38 28.81
CA ASN A 645 34.39 -14.72 28.26
C ASN A 645 33.85 -15.74 29.29
N LEU A 646 32.66 -16.27 29.03
CA LEU A 646 32.00 -17.25 29.91
C LEU A 646 32.67 -18.63 29.94
N ARG A 647 33.68 -18.86 29.08
CA ARG A 647 34.50 -20.08 29.09
C ARG A 647 35.75 -19.95 29.96
N GLU A 648 36.31 -18.74 30.11
CA GLU A 648 37.59 -18.55 30.80
C GLU A 648 37.55 -19.09 32.23
N GLY A 649 38.53 -19.91 32.59
CA GLY A 649 38.61 -20.61 33.87
C GLY A 649 38.09 -22.05 33.87
N HIS A 650 37.68 -22.59 32.71
CA HIS A 650 37.70 -24.03 32.46
C HIS A 650 39.11 -24.42 32.01
N SER A 651 40.05 -24.54 32.97
CA SER A 651 41.31 -25.22 32.71
C SER A 651 40.98 -26.63 32.22
N THR A 652 41.52 -26.99 31.06
CA THR A 652 41.55 -28.35 30.57
C THR A 652 42.31 -29.22 31.57
N GLU A 653 41.65 -29.71 32.61
CA GLU A 653 41.96 -31.05 33.10
C GLU A 653 41.55 -32.00 31.98
N VAL A 654 42.50 -32.26 31.08
CA VAL A 654 42.49 -33.47 30.27
C VAL A 654 42.59 -34.62 31.27
N ARG A 655 41.46 -35.02 31.86
CA ARG A 655 41.33 -36.38 32.38
C ARG A 655 41.30 -37.26 31.14
N GLU A 656 42.43 -37.90 30.87
CA GLU A 656 42.48 -39.07 30.00
C GLU A 656 41.39 -40.05 30.47
N TRP A 657 40.27 -40.06 29.76
CA TRP A 657 39.37 -41.20 29.81
C TRP A 657 40.05 -42.32 29.04
N PRO A 658 40.23 -43.52 29.62
CA PRO A 658 40.82 -44.63 28.88
C PRO A 658 39.94 -44.91 27.67
N ILE A 659 40.54 -44.77 26.48
CA ILE A 659 39.94 -45.08 25.19
C ILE A 659 39.58 -46.57 25.21
N PHE A 660 38.29 -46.88 25.35
CA PHE A 660 37.77 -48.14 24.85
C PHE A 660 37.75 -48.04 23.32
N ALA A 661 38.82 -48.55 22.71
CA ALA A 661 38.91 -48.74 21.27
C ALA A 661 37.90 -49.80 20.85
N LEU A 662 36.73 -49.39 20.35
CA LEU A 662 35.91 -50.22 19.47
C LEU A 662 36.44 -50.02 18.05
N SER A 663 37.40 -50.88 17.71
CA SER A 663 37.94 -51.07 16.36
C SER A 663 36.80 -51.46 15.41
N ILE A 664 36.48 -50.58 14.46
CA ILE A 664 35.78 -50.97 13.24
C ILE A 664 36.87 -51.27 12.21
N HIS A 665 37.19 -52.55 12.08
CA HIS A 665 37.98 -53.09 10.99
C HIS A 665 37.20 -52.90 9.67
N GLN A 666 37.75 -52.13 8.74
CA GLN A 666 37.47 -52.31 7.32
C GLN A 666 38.34 -53.45 6.78
N SER A 667 37.72 -54.39 6.08
CA SER A 667 38.37 -55.34 5.17
C SER A 667 37.72 -55.26 3.79
N PRO A 668 38.49 -55.30 2.68
CA PRO A 668 37.96 -55.19 1.32
C PRO A 668 37.75 -56.56 0.64
N ALA A 669 36.79 -56.57 -0.28
CA ALA A 669 36.65 -57.44 -1.46
C ALA A 669 36.48 -58.97 -1.26
N THR A 670 35.29 -59.49 -1.59
CA THR A 670 35.13 -60.71 -2.43
C THR A 670 33.70 -60.79 -2.97
N TYR A 671 33.50 -60.71 -4.28
CA TYR A 671 32.45 -61.49 -4.98
C TYR A 671 32.83 -61.66 -6.46
N LEU A 672 33.09 -62.91 -6.82
CA LEU A 672 33.23 -63.42 -8.18
C LEU A 672 31.99 -64.26 -8.49
N ASN A 673 31.35 -63.95 -9.63
CA ASN A 673 30.53 -64.77 -10.52
C ASN A 673 29.47 -65.75 -9.96
N LEU A 674 28.23 -65.59 -10.42
CA LEU A 674 27.61 -66.51 -11.39
C LEU A 674 26.32 -65.96 -11.99
N SER A 675 26.06 -66.44 -13.20
CA SER A 675 25.29 -65.85 -14.30
C SER A 675 23.87 -66.42 -14.48
N ARG A 676 23.02 -65.60 -15.13
CA ARG A 676 21.93 -65.91 -16.10
C ARG A 676 20.85 -66.94 -15.74
N THR A 677 19.59 -66.47 -15.71
CA THR A 677 18.43 -66.82 -16.58
C THR A 677 17.15 -66.15 -16.02
N SER A 678 16.54 -65.16 -16.69
CA SER A 678 15.47 -65.20 -17.72
C SER A 678 14.03 -65.22 -17.18
N PHE A 679 13.20 -64.34 -17.80
CA PHE A 679 11.73 -64.24 -17.84
C PHE A 679 11.00 -63.23 -16.92
N SER A 680 9.97 -62.65 -17.55
CA SER A 680 9.27 -61.37 -17.30
C SER A 680 7.90 -61.59 -16.59
N PRO A 681 6.95 -60.64 -16.57
CA PRO A 681 6.66 -59.72 -15.46
C PRO A 681 5.29 -59.98 -14.78
N ALA A 682 5.15 -59.72 -13.48
CA ALA A 682 3.84 -59.54 -12.84
C ALA A 682 3.94 -58.81 -11.48
N HIS A 683 2.90 -58.03 -11.19
CA HIS A 683 2.70 -57.08 -10.08
C HIS A 683 3.13 -57.51 -8.66
N PRO A 684 3.45 -56.53 -7.77
CA PRO A 684 3.80 -56.78 -6.38
C PRO A 684 2.55 -56.93 -5.48
N PRO A 685 2.60 -57.78 -4.43
CA PRO A 685 1.63 -57.76 -3.35
C PRO A 685 2.04 -56.80 -2.22
N ALA A 686 1.01 -56.25 -1.59
CA ALA A 686 1.05 -55.32 -0.46
C ALA A 686 1.10 -56.05 0.90
N CYS A 687 1.16 -55.20 1.95
CA CYS A 687 1.11 -55.42 3.40
C CYS A 687 2.50 -55.42 4.08
N HIS A 688 2.78 -54.68 5.16
CA HIS A 688 2.03 -53.75 6.02
C HIS A 688 3.07 -53.19 7.02
N VAL A 689 3.18 -51.88 7.26
CA VAL A 689 3.37 -51.29 8.61
C VAL A 689 2.88 -49.83 8.64
N VAL A 690 1.80 -49.67 9.41
CA VAL A 690 1.21 -48.56 10.16
C VAL A 690 2.01 -47.25 10.33
N TYR A 691 1.43 -46.14 9.85
CA TYR A 691 1.49 -44.80 10.47
C TYR A 691 0.04 -44.31 10.68
N LYS A 692 -0.26 -43.74 11.85
CA LYS A 692 -1.59 -43.29 12.25
C LYS A 692 -1.63 -41.76 12.21
N ASP A 693 -2.30 -41.21 11.19
CA ASP A 693 -2.74 -39.82 11.13
C ASP A 693 -4.24 -39.75 11.46
N VAL A 694 -4.65 -38.77 12.27
CA VAL A 694 -6.06 -38.42 12.50
C VAL A 694 -6.27 -37.01 11.96
N LEU A 695 -6.83 -36.93 10.75
CA LEU A 695 -7.43 -35.73 10.17
C LEU A 695 -8.95 -35.72 10.45
N ARG A 696 -9.46 -34.52 10.72
CA ARG A 696 -10.88 -34.16 10.79
C ARG A 696 -11.61 -34.46 9.46
N PRO A 697 -12.93 -34.64 9.51
CA PRO A 697 -13.80 -34.22 8.40
C PRO A 697 -14.80 -33.15 8.84
N ASP A 698 -15.01 -32.15 7.98
CA ASP A 698 -16.20 -31.31 7.93
C ASP A 698 -17.32 -32.02 7.14
N GLY A 699 -18.58 -31.80 7.52
CA GLY A 699 -19.73 -32.09 6.66
C GLY A 699 -21.09 -32.30 7.34
N MET A 700 -21.85 -31.21 7.50
CA MET A 700 -23.32 -31.06 7.51
C MET A 700 -24.24 -32.13 8.17
N CYS A 701 -25.01 -31.69 9.18
CA CYS A 701 -26.50 -31.64 9.17
C CYS A 701 -27.05 -31.18 10.53
N SER A 702 -28.21 -30.52 10.49
CA SER A 702 -29.04 -29.91 11.56
C SER A 702 -29.20 -30.73 12.84
N PRO A 703 -29.59 -30.12 13.98
CA PRO A 703 -31.02 -30.26 14.33
C PRO A 703 -31.67 -29.12 15.13
N SER A 704 -32.99 -29.18 15.02
CA SER A 704 -34.07 -28.64 15.83
C SER A 704 -33.89 -28.80 17.35
N GLY A 705 -34.52 -27.89 18.09
CA GLY A 705 -34.37 -27.74 19.53
C GLY A 705 -35.01 -28.81 20.41
N ILE A 706 -34.73 -28.68 21.70
CA ILE A 706 -35.53 -29.11 22.85
C ILE A 706 -35.00 -28.37 24.09
N LEU A 707 -35.89 -27.56 24.67
CA LEU A 707 -36.24 -27.48 26.09
C LEU A 707 -35.10 -27.51 27.15
N ILE A 708 -34.82 -26.37 27.78
CA ILE A 708 -34.40 -26.35 29.19
C ILE A 708 -35.21 -25.31 29.96
N ARG A 709 -35.84 -25.81 31.03
CA ARG A 709 -36.68 -25.16 32.04
C ARG A 709 -35.96 -24.03 32.77
N HIS A 710 -36.75 -22.99 33.06
CA HIS A 710 -36.53 -22.03 34.14
C HIS A 710 -36.19 -22.69 35.49
N PRO A 711 -35.45 -21.97 36.34
CA PRO A 711 -35.76 -21.89 37.75
C PRO A 711 -36.21 -20.47 38.10
N ASN A 712 -37.47 -20.35 38.50
CA ASN A 712 -37.88 -19.33 39.47
C ASN A 712 -37.33 -19.76 40.82
N ASN A 713 -36.59 -18.89 41.52
CA ASN A 713 -37.11 -18.22 42.72
C ASN A 713 -36.02 -17.52 43.55
N LEU A 714 -36.46 -16.36 44.06
CA LEU A 714 -36.22 -15.79 45.38
C LEU A 714 -34.97 -14.94 45.64
N LEU A 715 -35.31 -13.66 45.90
CA LEU A 715 -34.77 -12.69 46.85
C LEU A 715 -33.92 -11.54 46.30
N THR A 716 -34.47 -10.35 46.58
CA THR A 716 -33.98 -8.95 46.46
C THR A 716 -33.88 -8.33 45.08
#